data_AF-A0A1W6MYX1-F1
#
_entry.id   AF-A0A1W6MYX1-F1
#
_cell.length_a   1.000
_cell.length_b   1.000
_cell.length_c   1.000
_cell.angle_alpha   90.00
_cell.angle_beta   90.00
_cell.angle_gamma   90.00
#
_symmetry.space_group_name_H-M   'P 1'
#
loop_
_entity.id
_entity.type
_entity.pdbx_description
1 polymer ?
#
loop_
_entity_poly.entity_id
_entity_poly.type
_entity_poly.pdbx_seq_one_letter_code
_entity_poly.pdbx_strand_id
1 'polypeptide(L)'
;MSQTFLRFFEALPTALAVGLLLLPLLSEENGARFKPAIALCGVLRAVLGFGLIVLIARAIIPADVPLSFDGLVTFSTSTSVGRAWVATEIVALLFALATLLRLRVDSGVFDKATLGLGGLVLALTSVTGHAIDDSFRWWQQASFLLHTAAGLTWLGGLIGLVWWMFTGRGKSPEVAAKLSERWSNVAKVAIVIVVISGIVMAWENVGSFANLLATPYGRLLTIKLALFCASMLAALALALYLNRRPADKFDFDWYGRVGLAEAVAAAGLVFIAGWIAVITPASHETDLYWPLPFRLSWSATWGYVGAKLPWIDVANWYLAPAWSAVVAVVCAALAAFFWWAPRLRPWRRFSTPGALLLSALFVGSSFATVAYTDTYNDPAVDYTAMSVVRGQKHFNANCVACHGVSGEGNGELASGLKDLKGLPVTPADLTAPHVGNHTIGDIFHWLSYGGTSGVMPGFKETLDPDDRWDVINFLLMMSYSNRARFIGAQPMVQWLIAPDFQLVDPEDKITTFYGLRGTPTLLSFARCNAPEVDEHALEASLAIADETAKAAGANHVTVYQGGCPASLMARAPTNPQAVERAYSIINRYPNEKPSDEIAEAHYLIDRSGYLRARYRHFEDGAGQAAQLSAAIAQLAREPFIIVSLHSH
;
A
#
# COMPACT_ATOMS: atom_id res chain seq x y z
N MET A 1 -3.01 0.49 30.63
CA MET A 1 -2.03 -0.36 29.94
C MET A 1 -2.54 -0.55 28.52
N SER A 2 -1.76 -0.19 27.49
CA SER A 2 -2.23 -0.30 26.09
C SER A 2 -2.36 -1.78 25.68
N GLN A 3 -3.27 -2.08 24.75
CA GLN A 3 -3.49 -3.43 24.22
C GLN A 3 -2.19 -4.05 23.67
N THR A 4 -1.36 -3.25 22.98
CA THR A 4 0.00 -3.59 22.53
C THR A 4 0.87 -4.17 23.65
N PHE A 5 0.91 -3.45 24.77
CA PHE A 5 1.75 -3.81 25.90
C PHE A 5 1.29 -5.16 26.47
N LEU A 6 -0.02 -5.35 26.68
CA LEU A 6 -0.50 -6.62 27.24
C LEU A 6 -0.28 -7.81 26.29
N ARG A 7 -0.44 -7.67 24.97
CA ARG A 7 -0.13 -8.74 24.00
C ARG A 7 1.34 -9.17 24.05
N PHE A 8 2.27 -8.21 24.15
CA PHE A 8 3.69 -8.51 24.29
C PHE A 8 3.96 -9.29 25.59
N PHE A 9 3.42 -8.83 26.72
CA PHE A 9 3.63 -9.46 28.02
C PHE A 9 2.90 -10.81 28.17
N GLU A 10 1.81 -11.03 27.43
CA GLU A 10 1.10 -12.30 27.35
C GLU A 10 1.88 -13.34 26.53
N ALA A 11 2.46 -12.95 25.40
CA ALA A 11 3.23 -13.85 24.54
C ALA A 11 4.59 -14.27 25.13
N LEU A 12 5.24 -13.37 25.87
CA LEU A 12 6.60 -13.56 26.38
C LEU A 12 6.78 -14.77 27.34
N PRO A 13 5.89 -15.01 28.32
CA PRO A 13 5.96 -16.21 29.17
C PRO A 13 5.92 -17.50 28.35
N THR A 14 5.03 -17.62 27.37
CA THR A 14 4.96 -18.82 26.51
C THR A 14 6.23 -18.98 25.70
N ALA A 15 6.74 -17.89 25.13
CA ALA A 15 8.00 -17.92 24.38
C ALA A 15 9.14 -18.44 25.26
N LEU A 16 9.29 -17.90 26.47
CA LEU A 16 10.29 -18.34 27.43
C LEU A 16 10.09 -19.82 27.83
N ALA A 17 8.86 -20.23 28.13
CA ALA A 17 8.54 -21.61 28.47
C ALA A 17 8.93 -22.60 27.35
N VAL A 18 8.58 -22.28 26.10
CA VAL A 18 8.96 -23.06 24.91
C VAL A 18 10.47 -23.08 24.71
N GLY A 19 11.14 -21.94 24.88
CA GLY A 19 12.61 -21.86 24.82
C GLY A 19 13.28 -22.78 25.84
N LEU A 20 12.83 -22.75 27.09
CA LEU A 20 13.34 -23.60 28.16
C LEU A 20 12.97 -25.08 28.00
N LEU A 21 11.86 -25.40 27.31
CA LEU A 21 11.52 -26.76 26.91
C LEU A 21 12.45 -27.30 25.82
N LEU A 22 12.95 -26.43 24.94
CA LEU A 22 13.88 -26.80 23.87
C LEU A 22 15.30 -27.06 24.40
N LEU A 23 15.77 -26.30 25.39
CA LEU A 23 17.18 -26.39 25.85
C LEU A 23 17.63 -27.81 26.23
N PRO A 24 16.90 -28.60 27.06
CA PRO A 24 17.33 -29.95 27.41
C PRO A 24 17.44 -30.89 26.21
N LEU A 25 16.57 -30.71 25.21
CA LEU A 25 16.61 -31.48 23.96
C LEU A 25 17.85 -31.14 23.13
N LEU A 26 18.33 -29.89 23.22
CA LEU A 26 19.52 -29.43 22.50
C LEU A 26 20.83 -29.73 23.25
N SER A 27 20.84 -29.64 24.59
CA SER A 27 22.03 -29.85 25.41
C SER A 27 22.24 -31.29 25.88
N GLU A 28 21.24 -32.17 25.71
CA GLU A 28 21.22 -33.54 26.27
C GLU A 28 21.37 -33.56 27.81
N GLU A 29 21.10 -32.43 28.48
CA GLU A 29 21.12 -32.31 29.95
C GLU A 29 19.76 -32.66 30.57
N ASN A 30 19.77 -33.06 31.85
CA ASN A 30 18.53 -33.18 32.62
C ASN A 30 17.85 -31.80 32.78
N GLY A 31 16.63 -31.69 32.25
CA GLY A 31 15.83 -30.46 32.27
C GLY A 31 15.16 -30.11 33.60
N ALA A 32 15.39 -30.89 34.67
CA ALA A 32 14.75 -30.69 35.98
C ALA A 32 14.87 -29.25 36.52
N ARG A 33 16.03 -28.61 36.33
CA ARG A 33 16.27 -27.23 36.79
C ARG A 33 15.37 -26.18 36.14
N PHE A 34 14.80 -26.45 34.96
CA PHE A 34 13.95 -25.50 34.24
C PHE A 34 12.47 -25.68 34.54
N LYS A 35 12.05 -26.82 35.11
CA LYS A 35 10.64 -27.15 35.32
C LYS A 35 9.86 -26.08 36.12
N PRO A 36 10.36 -25.53 37.25
CA PRO A 36 9.63 -24.51 38.01
C PRO A 36 9.38 -23.23 37.20
N ALA A 37 10.38 -22.79 36.44
CA ALA A 37 10.28 -21.61 35.60
C ALA A 37 9.30 -21.80 34.43
N ILE A 38 9.33 -22.98 33.80
CA ILE A 38 8.40 -23.35 32.73
C ILE A 38 6.95 -23.35 33.26
N ALA A 39 6.72 -23.94 34.44
CA ALA A 39 5.40 -23.97 35.07
C ALA A 39 4.91 -22.56 35.43
N LEU A 40 5.76 -21.72 36.03
CA LEU A 40 5.44 -20.33 36.33
C LEU A 40 5.05 -19.57 35.06
N CYS A 41 5.82 -19.71 33.98
CA CYS A 41 5.55 -19.04 32.72
C CYS A 41 4.24 -19.52 32.07
N GLY A 42 3.95 -20.83 32.12
CA GLY A 42 2.68 -21.39 31.64
C GLY A 42 1.47 -20.82 32.39
N VAL A 43 1.55 -20.73 33.72
CA VAL A 43 0.50 -20.14 34.55
C VAL A 43 0.34 -18.64 34.28
N LEU A 44 1.46 -17.90 34.19
CA LEU A 44 1.43 -16.47 33.88
C LEU A 44 0.76 -16.20 32.53
N ARG A 45 1.07 -16.99 31.49
CA ARG A 45 0.39 -16.88 30.19
C ARG A 45 -1.13 -17.03 30.34
N ALA A 46 -1.60 -18.05 31.05
CA ALA A 46 -3.04 -18.27 31.22
C ALA A 46 -3.70 -17.10 31.98
N VAL A 47 -3.09 -16.63 33.07
CA VAL A 47 -3.65 -15.52 33.85
C VAL A 47 -3.70 -14.22 33.03
N LEU A 48 -2.64 -13.91 32.27
CA LEU A 48 -2.60 -12.70 31.43
C LEU A 48 -3.63 -12.72 30.30
N GLY A 49 -3.99 -13.91 29.80
CA GLY A 49 -5.01 -14.10 28.76
C GLY A 49 -6.38 -13.53 29.14
N PHE A 50 -6.79 -13.66 30.42
CA PHE A 50 -8.03 -13.06 30.93
C PHE A 50 -7.97 -11.53 31.01
N GLY A 51 -6.80 -10.94 31.23
CA GLY A 51 -6.64 -9.50 31.13
C GLY A 51 -6.78 -9.01 29.68
N LEU A 52 -6.31 -9.80 28.73
CA LEU A 52 -6.30 -9.42 27.31
C LEU A 52 -7.71 -9.30 26.73
N ILE A 53 -8.63 -10.21 27.08
CA ILE A 53 -10.00 -10.13 26.58
C ILE A 53 -10.71 -8.85 27.04
N VAL A 54 -10.44 -8.39 28.27
CA VAL A 54 -11.00 -7.13 28.78
C VAL A 54 -10.50 -5.94 27.96
N LEU A 55 -9.20 -5.90 27.63
CA LEU A 55 -8.65 -4.82 26.80
C LEU A 55 -9.12 -4.88 25.35
N ILE A 56 -9.24 -6.09 24.76
CA ILE A 56 -9.79 -6.26 23.41
C ILE A 56 -11.24 -5.78 23.37
N ALA A 57 -12.06 -6.23 24.34
CA ALA A 57 -13.46 -5.82 24.42
C ALA A 57 -13.58 -4.30 24.61
N ARG A 58 -12.72 -3.67 25.42
CA ARG A 58 -12.73 -2.21 25.59
C ARG A 58 -12.26 -1.42 24.36
N ALA A 59 -11.43 -2.01 23.52
CA ALA A 59 -10.98 -1.38 22.28
C ALA A 59 -12.08 -1.39 21.19
N ILE A 60 -12.98 -2.38 21.24
CA ILE A 60 -14.04 -2.56 20.23
C ILE A 60 -15.38 -1.97 20.71
N ILE A 61 -15.71 -2.14 21.98
CA ILE A 61 -16.98 -1.69 22.56
C ILE A 61 -16.87 -0.19 22.87
N PRO A 62 -17.83 0.64 22.38
CA PRO A 62 -17.87 2.08 22.63
C PRO A 62 -17.73 2.44 24.11
N ALA A 63 -17.11 3.60 24.37
CA ALA A 63 -16.72 3.98 25.72
C ALA A 63 -17.91 4.22 26.67
N ASP A 64 -19.06 4.59 26.12
CA ASP A 64 -20.33 4.83 26.78
C ASP A 64 -21.05 3.54 27.21
N VAL A 65 -20.68 2.38 26.67
CA VAL A 65 -21.22 1.09 27.11
C VAL A 65 -20.37 0.52 28.25
N PRO A 66 -20.95 0.26 29.44
CA PRO A 66 -20.22 -0.33 30.55
C PRO A 66 -19.91 -1.81 30.27
N LEU A 67 -18.67 -2.23 30.55
CA LEU A 67 -18.24 -3.63 30.46
C LEU A 67 -18.68 -4.39 31.72
N SER A 68 -19.80 -5.11 31.62
CA SER A 68 -20.23 -6.09 32.63
C SER A 68 -19.65 -7.48 32.34
N PHE A 69 -19.69 -8.37 33.33
CA PHE A 69 -19.31 -9.78 33.14
C PHE A 69 -20.17 -10.45 32.06
N ASP A 70 -21.48 -10.21 32.07
CA ASP A 70 -22.42 -10.73 31.07
C ASP A 70 -22.11 -10.19 29.66
N GLY A 71 -21.73 -8.90 29.58
CA GLY A 71 -21.25 -8.29 28.34
C GLY A 71 -19.97 -8.95 27.81
N LEU A 72 -19.03 -9.29 28.67
CA LEU A 72 -17.82 -10.03 28.29
C LEU A 72 -18.15 -11.46 27.82
N VAL A 73 -19.04 -12.17 28.50
CA VAL A 73 -19.49 -13.51 28.08
C VAL A 73 -20.16 -13.45 26.71
N THR A 74 -21.04 -12.48 26.49
CA THR A 74 -21.71 -12.25 25.21
C THR A 74 -20.70 -11.91 24.13
N PHE A 75 -19.74 -11.00 24.40
CA PHE A 75 -18.67 -10.66 23.48
C PHE A 75 -17.84 -11.90 23.10
N SER A 76 -17.41 -12.69 24.08
CA SER A 76 -16.58 -13.89 23.89
C SER A 76 -17.28 -15.01 23.12
N THR A 77 -18.60 -15.11 23.17
CA THR A 77 -19.37 -16.19 22.51
C THR A 77 -19.95 -15.77 21.16
N SER A 78 -20.37 -14.50 21.05
CA SER A 78 -21.12 -14.00 19.89
C SER A 78 -20.20 -13.42 18.80
N THR A 79 -19.00 -12.96 19.14
CA THR A 79 -18.07 -12.37 18.17
C THR A 79 -17.03 -13.38 17.67
N SER A 80 -16.53 -13.20 16.44
CA SER A 80 -15.43 -14.01 15.88
C SER A 80 -14.16 -13.88 16.71
N VAL A 81 -13.79 -12.64 17.06
CA VAL A 81 -12.63 -12.33 17.91
C VAL A 81 -12.76 -12.97 19.30
N GLY A 82 -13.95 -12.92 19.89
CA GLY A 82 -14.27 -13.56 21.15
C GLY A 82 -14.08 -15.08 21.12
N ARG A 83 -14.65 -15.75 20.10
CA ARG A 83 -14.52 -17.20 19.92
C ARG A 83 -13.07 -17.62 19.68
N ALA A 84 -12.33 -16.83 18.90
CA ALA A 84 -10.90 -17.03 18.69
C ALA A 84 -10.15 -16.96 20.03
N TRP A 85 -10.40 -15.93 20.84
CA TRP A 85 -9.80 -15.82 22.17
C TRP A 85 -10.12 -17.04 23.05
N VAL A 86 -11.39 -17.47 23.13
CA VAL A 86 -11.79 -18.66 23.91
C VAL A 86 -10.99 -19.89 23.48
N ALA A 87 -10.88 -20.14 22.17
CA ALA A 87 -10.10 -21.25 21.65
C ALA A 87 -8.62 -21.16 22.05
N THR A 88 -8.00 -19.98 21.90
CA THR A 88 -6.60 -19.77 22.29
C THR A 88 -6.38 -19.95 23.79
N GLU A 89 -7.33 -19.53 24.62
CA GLU A 89 -7.22 -19.57 26.06
C GLU A 89 -7.40 -20.98 26.61
N ILE A 90 -8.29 -21.79 26.00
CA ILE A 90 -8.39 -23.23 26.32
C ILE A 90 -7.04 -23.92 26.08
N VAL A 91 -6.39 -23.67 24.95
CA VAL A 91 -5.08 -24.26 24.64
C VAL A 91 -4.01 -23.77 25.63
N ALA A 92 -4.04 -22.49 26.00
CA ALA A 92 -3.13 -21.93 27.00
C ALA A 92 -3.32 -22.55 28.40
N LEU A 93 -4.56 -22.79 28.82
CA LEU A 93 -4.87 -23.48 30.08
C LEU A 93 -4.40 -24.94 30.07
N LEU A 94 -4.59 -25.65 28.96
CA LEU A 94 -4.05 -27.00 28.79
C LEU A 94 -2.51 -27.00 28.85
N PHE A 95 -1.86 -25.99 28.25
CA PHE A 95 -0.41 -25.81 28.34
C PHE A 95 0.04 -25.55 29.78
N ALA A 96 -0.63 -24.66 30.51
CA ALA A 96 -0.35 -24.39 31.91
C ALA A 96 -0.50 -25.67 32.77
N LEU A 97 -1.57 -26.45 32.55
CA LEU A 97 -1.77 -27.72 33.24
C LEU A 97 -0.64 -28.73 32.93
N ALA A 98 -0.29 -28.88 31.66
CA ALA A 98 0.80 -29.77 31.24
C ALA A 98 2.13 -29.39 31.90
N THR A 99 2.47 -28.09 31.92
CA THR A 99 3.70 -27.60 32.54
C THR A 99 3.73 -27.79 34.07
N LEU A 100 2.59 -27.68 34.76
CA LEU A 100 2.47 -28.01 36.19
C LEU A 100 2.63 -29.51 36.45
N LEU A 101 2.02 -30.38 35.63
CA LEU A 101 2.14 -31.84 35.76
C LEU A 101 3.59 -32.31 35.60
N ARG A 102 4.38 -31.64 34.74
CA ARG A 102 5.81 -31.91 34.57
C ARG A 102 6.62 -31.72 35.85
N LEU A 103 6.14 -30.97 36.85
CA LEU A 103 6.82 -30.87 38.15
C LEU A 103 6.87 -32.22 38.89
N ARG A 104 5.93 -33.13 38.58
CA ARG A 104 5.80 -34.43 39.23
C ARG A 104 6.11 -35.61 38.30
N VAL A 105 5.97 -35.42 36.98
CA VAL A 105 6.16 -36.46 35.97
C VAL A 105 7.43 -36.23 35.18
N ASP A 106 8.25 -37.27 35.07
CA ASP A 106 9.44 -37.33 34.22
C ASP A 106 9.19 -38.29 33.05
N SER A 107 8.89 -37.75 31.87
CA SER A 107 8.67 -38.54 30.65
C SER A 107 9.03 -37.74 29.40
N GLY A 108 9.93 -38.28 28.58
CA GLY A 108 10.36 -37.62 27.35
C GLY A 108 9.26 -37.48 26.29
N VAL A 109 8.25 -38.38 26.29
CA VAL A 109 7.07 -38.24 25.42
C VAL A 109 6.19 -37.09 25.90
N PHE A 110 6.00 -36.99 27.22
CA PHE A 110 5.21 -35.91 27.82
C PHE A 110 5.89 -34.53 27.64
N ASP A 111 7.21 -34.48 27.69
CA ASP A 111 7.99 -33.27 27.39
C ASP A 111 7.77 -32.80 25.95
N LYS A 112 7.84 -33.71 24.96
CA LYS A 112 7.57 -33.39 23.55
C LYS A 112 6.13 -32.95 23.32
N ALA A 113 5.16 -33.60 23.97
CA ALA A 113 3.75 -33.21 23.90
C ALA A 113 3.54 -31.80 24.48
N THR A 114 4.14 -31.50 25.63
CA THR A 114 4.07 -30.16 26.25
C THR A 114 4.74 -29.10 25.37
N LEU A 115 5.87 -29.42 24.74
CA LEU A 115 6.53 -28.55 23.77
C LEU A 115 5.63 -28.27 22.55
N GLY A 116 5.00 -29.30 21.98
CA GLY A 116 4.07 -29.14 20.87
C GLY A 116 2.87 -28.26 21.23
N LEU A 117 2.32 -28.44 22.44
CA LEU A 117 1.24 -27.62 22.96
C LEU A 117 1.65 -26.15 23.16
N GLY A 118 2.86 -25.91 23.68
CA GLY A 118 3.42 -24.55 23.79
C GLY A 118 3.63 -23.91 22.41
N GLY A 119 4.15 -24.66 21.44
CA GLY A 119 4.27 -24.20 20.05
C GLY A 119 2.93 -23.83 19.42
N LEU A 120 1.86 -24.58 19.73
CA LEU A 120 0.50 -24.26 19.31
C LEU A 120 0.00 -22.95 19.93
N VAL A 121 0.23 -22.71 21.23
CA VAL A 121 -0.10 -21.42 21.88
C VAL A 121 0.62 -20.26 21.20
N LEU A 122 1.91 -20.42 20.86
CA LEU A 122 2.67 -19.38 20.13
C LEU A 122 2.07 -19.07 18.76
N ALA A 123 1.72 -20.09 17.97
CA ALA A 123 1.10 -19.90 16.66
C ALA A 123 -0.25 -19.15 16.77
N LEU A 124 -1.10 -19.60 17.70
CA LEU A 124 -2.45 -19.08 17.90
C LEU A 124 -2.48 -17.65 18.47
N THR A 125 -1.37 -17.15 19.03
CA THR A 125 -1.27 -15.76 19.53
C THR A 125 -1.62 -14.72 18.47
N SER A 126 -1.36 -15.01 17.18
CA SER A 126 -1.67 -14.11 16.06
C SER A 126 -3.17 -14.04 15.69
N VAL A 127 -3.96 -15.06 16.07
CA VAL A 127 -5.37 -15.21 15.65
C VAL A 127 -6.28 -14.19 16.32
N THR A 128 -5.90 -13.67 17.49
CA THR A 128 -6.71 -12.70 18.22
C THR A 128 -6.46 -11.25 17.77
N GLY A 129 -5.53 -10.99 16.83
CA GLY A 129 -5.24 -9.66 16.29
C GLY A 129 -6.10 -9.29 15.07
N HIS A 130 -6.12 -8.00 14.69
CA HIS A 130 -6.77 -7.52 13.45
C HIS A 130 -6.10 -8.02 12.15
N ALA A 131 -5.06 -8.85 12.30
CA ALA A 131 -4.19 -9.29 11.25
C ALA A 131 -4.73 -10.51 10.47
N ILE A 132 -5.76 -11.21 10.97
CA ILE A 132 -6.36 -12.35 10.27
C ILE A 132 -7.79 -11.98 9.89
N ASP A 133 -7.99 -11.71 8.60
CA ASP A 133 -9.30 -11.50 7.98
C ASP A 133 -9.77 -12.80 7.29
N ASP A 134 -11.07 -13.09 7.36
CA ASP A 134 -11.70 -14.20 6.66
C ASP A 134 -11.65 -14.02 5.13
N SER A 135 -11.47 -12.78 4.67
CA SER A 135 -11.24 -12.44 3.25
C SER A 135 -9.87 -12.92 2.73
N PHE A 136 -8.92 -13.19 3.63
CA PHE A 136 -7.57 -13.61 3.25
C PHE A 136 -7.50 -15.05 2.76
N ARG A 137 -6.59 -15.28 1.81
CA ARG A 137 -6.29 -16.62 1.29
C ARG A 137 -5.63 -17.47 2.37
N TRP A 138 -5.80 -18.79 2.29
CA TRP A 138 -5.27 -19.72 3.30
C TRP A 138 -3.76 -19.58 3.54
N TRP A 139 -2.97 -19.26 2.51
CA TRP A 139 -1.52 -19.05 2.65
C TRP A 139 -1.15 -17.75 3.37
N GLN A 140 -1.98 -16.71 3.27
CA GLN A 140 -1.82 -15.47 4.03
C GLN A 140 -2.10 -15.74 5.51
N GLN A 141 -3.22 -16.41 5.82
CA GLN A 141 -3.57 -16.81 7.18
C GLN A 141 -2.48 -17.71 7.81
N ALA A 142 -1.98 -18.70 7.06
CA ALA A 142 -0.88 -19.55 7.50
C ALA A 142 0.42 -18.76 7.75
N SER A 143 0.68 -17.70 6.97
CA SER A 143 1.87 -16.87 7.14
C SER A 143 1.87 -16.16 8.49
N PHE A 144 0.74 -15.66 8.98
CA PHE A 144 0.65 -15.07 10.32
C PHE A 144 0.99 -16.07 11.43
N LEU A 145 0.39 -17.27 11.37
CA LEU A 145 0.65 -18.34 12.35
C LEU A 145 2.13 -18.74 12.37
N LEU A 146 2.70 -18.97 11.19
CA LEU A 146 4.09 -19.39 11.03
C LEU A 146 5.08 -18.29 11.44
N HIS A 147 4.82 -17.05 11.06
CA HIS A 147 5.66 -15.90 11.41
C HIS A 147 5.74 -15.73 12.92
N THR A 148 4.58 -15.73 13.60
CA THR A 148 4.50 -15.54 15.05
C THR A 148 5.09 -16.72 15.81
N ALA A 149 4.77 -17.96 15.41
CA ALA A 149 5.35 -19.16 16.02
C ALA A 149 6.88 -19.18 15.91
N ALA A 150 7.42 -18.94 14.72
CA ALA A 150 8.86 -18.94 14.48
C ALA A 150 9.58 -17.79 15.21
N GLY A 151 9.03 -16.57 15.15
CA GLY A 151 9.60 -15.40 15.82
C GLY A 151 9.62 -15.53 17.34
N LEU A 152 8.54 -16.01 17.96
CA LEU A 152 8.47 -16.21 19.40
C LEU A 152 9.30 -17.42 19.87
N THR A 153 9.38 -18.49 19.07
CA THR A 153 10.27 -19.61 19.37
C THR A 153 11.73 -19.16 19.35
N TRP A 154 12.12 -18.36 18.35
CA TRP A 154 13.46 -17.77 18.27
C TRP A 154 13.77 -16.88 19.47
N LEU A 155 12.90 -15.92 19.82
CA LEU A 155 13.11 -15.07 21.00
C LEU A 155 13.21 -15.91 22.28
N GLY A 156 12.27 -16.83 22.48
CA GLY A 156 12.18 -17.66 23.67
C GLY A 156 13.41 -18.51 23.91
N GLY A 157 13.88 -19.22 22.87
CA GLY A 157 15.07 -20.05 23.01
C GLY A 157 16.37 -19.23 23.05
N LEU A 158 16.41 -18.01 22.50
CA LEU A 158 17.54 -17.10 22.67
C LEU A 158 17.66 -16.62 24.13
N ILE A 159 16.54 -16.22 24.74
CA ILE A 159 16.51 -15.89 26.18
C ILE A 159 16.90 -17.12 27.02
N GLY A 160 16.40 -18.29 26.65
CA GLY A 160 16.79 -19.56 27.25
C GLY A 160 18.30 -19.83 27.17
N LEU A 161 18.90 -19.62 25.99
CA LEU A 161 20.34 -19.79 25.78
C LEU A 161 21.14 -18.81 26.64
N VAL A 162 20.74 -17.54 26.67
CA VAL A 162 21.37 -16.51 27.51
C VAL A 162 21.32 -16.90 28.99
N TRP A 163 20.16 -17.37 29.47
CA TRP A 163 20.02 -17.90 30.81
C TRP A 163 20.97 -19.09 31.04
N TRP A 164 21.03 -20.03 30.09
CA TRP A 164 21.95 -21.18 30.18
C TRP A 164 23.41 -20.73 30.26
N MET A 165 23.83 -19.72 29.48
CA MET A 165 25.21 -19.21 29.50
C MET A 165 25.60 -18.60 30.85
N PHE A 166 24.69 -17.89 31.52
CA PHE A 166 24.97 -17.29 32.82
C PHE A 166 24.89 -18.28 33.99
N THR A 167 24.06 -19.33 33.89
CA THR A 167 23.87 -20.31 34.98
C THR A 167 24.67 -21.59 34.80
N GLY A 168 25.13 -21.88 33.58
CA GLY A 168 25.89 -23.08 33.20
C GLY A 168 27.40 -22.92 33.28
N ARG A 169 27.93 -21.89 33.95
CA ARG A 169 29.38 -21.58 33.99
C ARG A 169 30.28 -22.70 34.50
N GLY A 170 29.74 -23.63 35.28
CA GLY A 170 30.46 -24.82 35.77
C GLY A 170 30.51 -26.00 34.78
N LYS A 171 29.94 -25.86 33.57
CA LYS A 171 29.88 -26.90 32.55
C LYS A 171 31.09 -26.84 31.61
N SER A 172 31.38 -27.95 30.92
CA SER A 172 32.50 -27.99 29.98
C SER A 172 32.29 -27.04 28.80
N PRO A 173 33.38 -26.44 28.27
CA PRO A 173 33.33 -25.60 27.07
C PRO A 173 32.68 -26.27 25.85
N GLU A 174 32.82 -27.60 25.74
CA GLU A 174 32.26 -28.40 24.65
C GLU A 174 30.74 -28.48 24.70
N VAL A 175 30.14 -28.65 25.89
CA VAL A 175 28.67 -28.67 26.04
C VAL A 175 28.09 -27.30 25.66
N ALA A 176 28.73 -26.21 26.08
CA ALA A 176 28.31 -24.86 25.72
C ALA A 176 28.35 -24.63 24.20
N ALA A 177 29.42 -25.05 23.54
CA ALA A 177 29.55 -24.95 22.10
C ALA A 177 28.51 -25.80 21.35
N LYS A 178 28.34 -27.07 21.72
CA LYS A 178 27.37 -27.99 21.09
C LYS A 178 25.94 -27.46 21.22
N LEU A 179 25.57 -26.93 22.40
CA LEU A 179 24.29 -26.27 22.60
C LEU A 179 24.14 -25.04 21.70
N SER A 180 25.18 -24.19 21.63
CA SER A 180 25.17 -22.97 20.83
C SER A 180 25.05 -23.25 19.32
N GLU A 181 25.74 -24.28 18.82
CA GLU A 181 25.65 -24.74 17.42
C GLU A 181 24.25 -25.29 17.08
N ARG A 182 23.70 -26.13 17.96
CA ARG A 182 22.36 -26.70 17.79
C ARG A 182 21.28 -25.62 17.84
N TRP A 183 21.39 -24.68 18.78
CA TRP A 183 20.51 -23.51 18.83
C TRP A 183 20.64 -22.65 17.57
N SER A 184 21.86 -22.38 17.10
CA SER A 184 22.09 -21.63 15.87
C SER A 184 21.38 -22.25 14.66
N ASN A 185 21.31 -23.58 14.58
CA ASN A 185 20.56 -24.26 13.50
C ASN A 185 19.04 -24.09 13.64
N VAL A 186 18.49 -24.19 14.86
CA VAL A 186 17.06 -23.90 15.11
C VAL A 186 16.74 -22.44 14.75
N ALA A 187 17.59 -21.50 15.18
CA ALA A 187 17.45 -20.08 14.89
C ALA A 187 17.45 -19.79 13.39
N LYS A 188 18.35 -20.41 12.60
CA LYS A 188 18.37 -20.27 11.13
C LYS A 188 17.04 -20.70 10.50
N VAL A 189 16.50 -21.86 10.90
CA VAL A 189 15.22 -22.35 10.38
C VAL A 189 14.09 -21.37 10.73
N ALA A 190 14.04 -20.91 11.99
CA ALA A 190 13.05 -19.93 12.43
C ALA A 190 13.15 -18.62 11.63
N ILE A 191 14.36 -18.09 11.42
CA ILE A 191 14.59 -16.86 10.65
C ILE A 191 14.16 -17.02 9.20
N VAL A 192 14.44 -18.16 8.55
CA VAL A 192 13.97 -18.43 7.17
C VAL A 192 12.44 -18.38 7.09
N ILE A 193 11.75 -19.01 8.05
CA ILE A 193 10.28 -18.97 8.13
C ILE A 193 9.80 -17.54 8.33
N VAL A 194 10.39 -16.78 9.26
CA VAL A 194 10.06 -15.38 9.54
C VAL A 194 10.23 -14.49 8.31
N VAL A 195 11.32 -14.65 7.55
CA VAL A 195 11.57 -13.86 6.34
C VAL A 195 10.56 -14.17 5.25
N ILE A 196 10.32 -15.45 4.94
CA ILE A 196 9.38 -15.86 3.88
C ILE A 196 7.96 -15.40 4.23
N SER A 197 7.48 -15.72 5.43
CA SER A 197 6.15 -15.30 5.89
C SER A 197 6.02 -13.78 5.99
N GLY A 198 7.08 -13.08 6.41
CA GLY A 198 7.11 -11.62 6.50
C GLY A 198 6.99 -10.93 5.14
N ILE A 199 7.58 -11.50 4.08
CA ILE A 199 7.43 -10.99 2.71
C ILE A 199 5.99 -11.14 2.23
N VAL A 200 5.37 -12.30 2.46
CA VAL A 200 3.96 -12.55 2.10
C VAL A 200 3.03 -11.57 2.82
N MET A 201 3.25 -11.35 4.12
CA MET A 201 2.48 -10.38 4.91
C MET A 201 2.70 -8.93 4.46
N ALA A 202 3.94 -8.57 4.10
CA ALA A 202 4.26 -7.20 3.66
C ALA A 202 3.60 -6.85 2.32
N TRP A 203 3.48 -7.83 1.41
CA TRP A 203 2.80 -7.63 0.13
C TRP A 203 1.37 -7.10 0.31
N GLU A 204 0.63 -7.68 1.26
CA GLU A 204 -0.76 -7.31 1.53
C GLU A 204 -0.88 -6.06 2.41
N ASN A 205 -0.17 -6.06 3.55
CA ASN A 205 -0.35 -5.03 4.58
C ASN A 205 0.37 -3.73 4.27
N VAL A 206 1.35 -3.74 3.36
CA VAL A 206 2.09 -2.54 2.96
C VAL A 206 1.70 -2.09 1.56
N GLY A 207 1.58 -3.02 0.60
CA GLY A 207 1.14 -2.72 -0.77
C GLY A 207 2.21 -2.03 -1.64
N SER A 208 2.81 -0.94 -1.16
CA SER A 208 3.78 -0.13 -1.91
C SER A 208 5.00 0.28 -1.08
N PHE A 209 6.10 0.62 -1.74
CA PHE A 209 7.27 1.20 -1.06
C PHE A 209 6.95 2.56 -0.41
N ALA A 210 6.06 3.34 -1.02
CA ALA A 210 5.64 4.63 -0.47
C ALA A 210 5.00 4.44 0.91
N ASN A 211 4.08 3.48 1.01
CA ASN A 211 3.36 3.14 2.24
C ASN A 211 4.31 2.71 3.37
N LEU A 212 5.47 2.14 3.05
CA LEU A 212 6.50 1.76 4.04
C LEU A 212 7.08 2.98 4.78
N LEU A 213 7.18 4.15 4.15
CA LEU A 213 7.75 5.35 4.79
C LEU A 213 6.69 6.39 5.13
N ALA A 214 5.58 6.40 4.38
CA ALA A 214 4.54 7.40 4.50
C ALA A 214 3.56 7.14 5.66
N THR A 215 3.38 5.88 6.05
CA THR A 215 2.38 5.48 7.06
C THR A 215 3.01 5.23 8.44
N PRO A 216 2.26 5.38 9.54
CA PRO A 216 2.70 4.97 10.87
C PRO A 216 3.08 3.49 10.95
N TYR A 217 2.28 2.62 10.31
CA TYR A 217 2.53 1.18 10.20
C TYR A 217 3.88 0.89 9.53
N GLY A 218 4.12 1.51 8.37
CA GLY A 218 5.33 1.34 7.61
C GLY A 218 6.58 1.79 8.37
N ARG A 219 6.50 2.90 9.11
CA ARG A 219 7.62 3.41 9.93
C ARG A 219 7.99 2.45 11.04
N LEU A 220 7.00 1.91 11.76
CA LEU A 220 7.25 0.88 12.77
C LEU A 220 7.85 -0.37 12.13
N LEU A 221 7.37 -0.79 10.95
CA LEU A 221 7.96 -1.89 10.20
C LEU A 221 9.41 -1.60 9.80
N THR A 222 9.73 -0.36 9.40
CA THR A 222 11.09 0.06 9.06
C THR A 222 12.02 -0.02 10.27
N ILE A 223 11.57 0.44 11.45
CA ILE A 223 12.31 0.28 12.71
C ILE A 223 12.49 -1.20 13.04
N LYS A 224 11.45 -2.03 12.87
CA LYS A 224 11.52 -3.48 13.04
C LYS A 224 12.56 -4.11 12.10
N LEU A 225 12.61 -3.72 10.83
CA LEU A 225 13.61 -4.22 9.88
C LEU A 225 15.03 -3.79 10.27
N ALA A 226 15.22 -2.55 10.73
CA ALA A 226 16.51 -2.07 11.20
C ALA A 226 17.01 -2.83 12.45
N LEU A 227 16.13 -3.06 13.43
CA LEU A 227 16.43 -3.88 14.61
C LEU A 227 16.71 -5.34 14.23
N PHE A 228 16.02 -5.87 13.22
CA PHE A 228 16.25 -7.22 12.72
C PHE A 228 17.66 -7.33 12.11
N CYS A 229 18.06 -6.36 11.28
CA CYS A 229 19.42 -6.28 10.76
C CYS A 229 20.46 -6.20 11.89
N ALA A 230 20.23 -5.39 12.93
CA ALA A 230 21.12 -5.32 14.09
C ALA A 230 21.23 -6.67 14.82
N SER A 231 20.11 -7.37 15.02
CA SER A 231 20.08 -8.71 15.58
C SER A 231 20.84 -9.72 14.72
N MET A 232 20.73 -9.64 13.39
CA MET A 232 21.48 -10.52 12.48
C MET A 232 22.99 -10.26 12.51
N LEU A 233 23.41 -9.01 12.73
CA LEU A 233 24.82 -8.69 12.93
C LEU A 233 25.36 -9.28 14.24
N ALA A 234 24.57 -9.26 15.32
CA ALA A 234 24.92 -9.92 16.58
C ALA A 234 25.00 -11.45 16.40
N ALA A 235 24.00 -12.05 15.75
CA ALA A 235 23.99 -13.48 15.42
C ALA A 235 25.20 -13.89 14.57
N LEU A 236 25.59 -13.06 13.59
CA LEU A 236 26.79 -13.26 12.79
C LEU A 236 28.06 -13.20 13.64
N ALA A 237 28.16 -12.26 14.58
CA ALA A 237 29.29 -12.18 15.51
C ALA A 237 29.41 -13.46 16.37
N LEU A 238 28.28 -13.97 16.90
CA LEU A 238 28.23 -15.23 17.65
C LEU A 238 28.64 -16.42 16.79
N ALA A 239 28.17 -16.51 15.54
CA ALA A 239 28.54 -17.57 14.61
C ALA A 239 30.02 -17.53 14.23
N LEU A 240 30.57 -16.33 13.99
CA LEU A 240 32.00 -16.15 13.72
C LEU A 240 32.87 -16.50 14.93
N TYR A 241 32.39 -16.24 16.14
CA TYR A 241 33.06 -16.66 17.37
C TYR A 241 33.12 -18.20 17.46
N LEU A 242 31.99 -18.90 17.25
CA LEU A 242 31.96 -20.37 17.28
C LEU A 242 32.92 -21.00 16.26
N ASN A 243 33.03 -20.41 15.07
CA ASN A 243 33.92 -20.92 14.02
C ASN A 243 35.42 -20.64 14.26
N ARG A 244 35.76 -19.64 15.08
CA ARG A 244 37.16 -19.21 15.30
C ARG A 244 37.72 -19.59 16.67
N ARG A 245 36.88 -20.01 17.61
CA ARG A 245 37.32 -20.33 18.97
C ARG A 245 38.24 -21.58 18.97
N PRO A 246 39.22 -21.66 19.89
CA PRO A 246 39.89 -22.91 20.23
C PRO A 246 38.91 -23.94 20.79
N ALA A 247 39.11 -25.22 20.50
CA ALA A 247 38.18 -26.28 20.90
C ALA A 247 38.00 -26.39 22.43
N ASP A 248 39.08 -26.16 23.17
CA ASP A 248 39.20 -26.25 24.64
C ASP A 248 38.69 -25.01 25.39
N LYS A 249 38.37 -23.92 24.68
CA LYS A 249 37.98 -22.64 25.31
C LYS A 249 36.60 -22.19 24.85
N PHE A 250 35.81 -21.71 25.80
CA PHE A 250 34.54 -21.04 25.57
C PHE A 250 34.40 -19.88 26.55
N ASP A 251 34.14 -18.70 26.02
CA ASP A 251 33.96 -17.45 26.77
C ASP A 251 32.47 -17.26 27.03
N PHE A 252 32.02 -17.80 28.17
CA PHE A 252 30.63 -17.73 28.60
C PHE A 252 30.14 -16.28 28.76
N ASP A 253 31.02 -15.38 29.21
CA ASP A 253 30.65 -14.00 29.53
C ASP A 253 30.52 -13.14 28.29
N TRP A 254 31.42 -13.29 27.33
CA TRP A 254 31.29 -12.62 26.04
C TRP A 254 30.07 -13.15 25.27
N TYR A 255 29.94 -14.47 25.16
CA TYR A 255 28.84 -15.08 24.41
C TYR A 255 27.47 -14.76 25.04
N GLY A 256 27.37 -14.84 26.36
CA GLY A 256 26.17 -14.47 27.11
C GLY A 256 25.79 -12.99 26.97
N ARG A 257 26.76 -12.07 27.01
CA ARG A 257 26.50 -10.62 26.84
C ARG A 257 26.06 -10.25 25.42
N VAL A 258 26.71 -10.81 24.39
CA VAL A 258 26.31 -10.58 23.00
C VAL A 258 24.95 -11.21 22.73
N GLY A 259 24.71 -12.43 23.21
CA GLY A 259 23.39 -13.07 23.14
C GLY A 259 22.31 -12.30 23.88
N LEU A 260 22.63 -11.68 25.03
CA LEU A 260 21.70 -10.80 25.75
C LEU A 260 21.37 -9.54 24.94
N ALA A 261 22.37 -8.91 24.31
CA ALA A 261 22.14 -7.77 23.42
C ALA A 261 21.24 -8.15 22.24
N GLU A 262 21.47 -9.33 21.64
CA GLU A 262 20.60 -9.88 20.60
C GLU A 262 19.18 -10.13 21.14
N ALA A 263 19.03 -10.71 22.33
CA ALA A 263 17.74 -10.98 22.95
C ALA A 263 16.95 -9.70 23.26
N VAL A 264 17.63 -8.62 23.66
CA VAL A 264 17.02 -7.30 23.87
C VAL A 264 16.53 -6.71 22.55
N ALA A 265 17.33 -6.79 21.49
CA ALA A 265 16.90 -6.36 20.15
C ALA A 265 15.70 -7.19 19.67
N ALA A 266 15.73 -8.52 19.85
CA ALA A 266 14.65 -9.43 19.50
C ALA A 266 13.36 -9.18 20.31
N ALA A 267 13.48 -8.86 21.61
CA ALA A 267 12.33 -8.45 22.41
C ALA A 267 11.73 -7.14 21.90
N GLY A 268 12.57 -6.16 21.52
CA GLY A 268 12.13 -4.93 20.87
C GLY A 268 11.39 -5.19 19.54
N LEU A 269 11.87 -6.14 18.74
CA LEU A 269 11.20 -6.57 17.49
C LEU A 269 9.79 -7.11 17.75
N VAL A 270 9.64 -7.99 18.75
CA VAL A 270 8.36 -8.59 19.10
C VAL A 270 7.41 -7.55 19.72
N PHE A 271 7.93 -6.61 20.51
CA PHE A 271 7.13 -5.49 21.03
C PHE A 271 6.58 -4.62 19.89
N ILE A 272 7.41 -4.22 18.94
CA ILE A 272 6.97 -3.46 17.76
C ILE A 272 6.00 -4.29 16.91
N ALA A 273 6.24 -5.60 16.74
CA ALA A 273 5.31 -6.47 16.03
C ALA A 273 3.93 -6.52 16.70
N GLY A 274 3.88 -6.58 18.03
CA GLY A 274 2.63 -6.48 18.79
C GLY A 274 1.92 -5.13 18.62
N TRP A 275 2.68 -4.05 18.37
CA TRP A 275 2.12 -2.73 18.06
C TRP A 275 1.53 -2.69 16.65
N ILE A 276 2.30 -3.14 15.66
CA ILE A 276 1.88 -3.22 14.26
C ILE A 276 0.59 -4.06 14.12
N ALA A 277 0.43 -5.11 14.93
CA ALA A 277 -0.73 -6.00 14.89
C ALA A 277 -2.06 -5.38 15.36
N VAL A 278 -2.06 -4.15 15.91
CA VAL A 278 -3.27 -3.47 16.43
C VAL A 278 -3.54 -2.10 15.81
N ILE A 279 -2.75 -1.69 14.82
CA ILE A 279 -2.96 -0.43 14.07
C ILE A 279 -3.43 -0.74 12.64
N THR A 280 -3.94 0.26 11.96
CA THR A 280 -4.37 0.16 10.55
C THR A 280 -3.19 -0.31 9.67
N PRO A 281 -3.37 -1.36 8.84
CA PRO A 281 -2.38 -1.74 7.83
C PRO A 281 -2.03 -0.56 6.92
N ALA A 282 -0.76 -0.47 6.51
CA ALA A 282 -0.29 0.63 5.68
C ALA A 282 -0.98 0.70 4.29
N SER A 283 -1.49 -0.41 3.78
CA SER A 283 -2.28 -0.45 2.53
C SER A 283 -3.70 0.12 2.67
N HIS A 284 -4.19 0.30 3.90
CA HIS A 284 -5.54 0.84 4.19
C HIS A 284 -5.49 2.25 4.81
N GLU A 285 -4.31 2.83 4.96
CA GLU A 285 -4.14 4.20 5.43
C GLU A 285 -4.43 5.17 4.28
N THR A 286 -5.30 6.15 4.50
CA THR A 286 -5.68 7.13 3.47
C THR A 286 -5.02 8.50 3.66
N ASP A 287 -4.50 8.79 4.86
CA ASP A 287 -3.76 10.03 5.15
C ASP A 287 -2.27 9.75 5.23
N LEU A 288 -1.56 9.97 4.12
CA LEU A 288 -0.16 9.61 3.97
C LEU A 288 0.74 10.84 4.15
N TYR A 289 1.71 10.74 5.06
CA TYR A 289 2.73 11.77 5.25
C TYR A 289 4.06 11.30 4.67
N TRP A 290 4.47 11.81 3.51
CA TRP A 290 5.78 11.47 2.95
C TRP A 290 6.91 12.25 3.64
N PRO A 291 7.91 11.58 4.27
CA PRO A 291 8.89 12.27 5.11
C PRO A 291 10.13 12.78 4.35
N LEU A 292 10.31 12.39 3.08
CA LEU A 292 11.51 12.71 2.30
C LEU A 292 11.22 13.85 1.31
N PRO A 293 12.17 14.77 1.06
CA PRO A 293 11.97 15.85 0.08
C PRO A 293 12.05 15.36 -1.38
N PHE A 294 12.17 14.05 -1.60
CA PHE A 294 12.26 13.43 -2.91
C PHE A 294 11.51 12.10 -2.93
N ARG A 295 11.13 11.66 -4.13
CA ARG A 295 10.64 10.31 -4.41
C ARG A 295 11.39 9.72 -5.60
N LEU A 296 11.41 8.39 -5.69
CA LEU A 296 11.92 7.69 -6.86
C LEU A 296 10.78 7.50 -7.86
N SER A 297 10.91 8.05 -9.07
CA SER A 297 9.91 7.86 -10.13
C SER A 297 10.57 7.77 -11.49
N TRP A 298 10.34 6.64 -12.16
CA TRP A 298 10.77 6.44 -13.53
C TRP A 298 10.00 7.35 -14.49
N SER A 299 8.65 7.38 -14.40
CA SER A 299 7.81 8.17 -15.31
C SER A 299 8.08 9.67 -15.22
N ALA A 300 8.35 10.19 -14.02
CA ALA A 300 8.65 11.62 -13.82
C ALA A 300 10.05 12.02 -14.30
N THR A 301 10.99 11.06 -14.42
CA THR A 301 12.37 11.31 -14.88
C THR A 301 12.60 10.89 -16.33
N TRP A 302 11.65 10.15 -16.93
CA TRP A 302 11.70 9.71 -18.32
C TRP A 302 11.17 10.79 -19.27
N GLY A 303 11.91 11.11 -20.33
CA GLY A 303 11.52 12.13 -21.32
C GLY A 303 11.69 13.59 -20.86
N TYR A 304 11.82 13.83 -19.55
CA TYR A 304 12.22 15.10 -18.97
C TYR A 304 13.71 15.11 -18.63
N VAL A 305 14.52 15.73 -19.48
CA VAL A 305 15.90 16.10 -19.14
C VAL A 305 15.85 17.26 -18.11
N GLY A 306 15.33 17.06 -16.89
CA GLY A 306 14.83 18.22 -16.12
C GLY A 306 14.39 18.12 -14.65
N ALA A 307 14.59 17.01 -13.92
CA ALA A 307 14.16 16.91 -12.52
C ALA A 307 14.98 17.79 -11.53
N LYS A 308 14.67 19.08 -11.39
CA LYS A 308 15.31 20.01 -10.43
C LYS A 308 15.45 19.40 -9.02
N LEU A 309 16.63 18.88 -8.66
CA LEU A 309 16.95 18.52 -7.28
C LEU A 309 17.12 19.82 -6.47
N PRO A 310 16.45 19.99 -5.30
CA PRO A 310 16.42 21.26 -4.57
C PRO A 310 17.78 21.79 -4.10
N TRP A 311 18.81 20.94 -4.08
CA TRP A 311 20.16 21.25 -3.57
C TRP A 311 21.24 21.38 -4.66
N ILE A 312 20.89 21.30 -5.94
CA ILE A 312 21.85 21.46 -7.06
C ILE A 312 21.42 22.67 -7.90
N ASP A 313 22.17 23.76 -7.75
CA ASP A 313 21.91 25.02 -8.45
C ASP A 313 22.02 24.86 -9.98
N VAL A 314 21.14 25.56 -10.69
CA VAL A 314 20.60 25.24 -12.02
C VAL A 314 21.58 25.54 -13.18
N ALA A 315 22.80 25.97 -12.88
CA ALA A 315 23.78 26.37 -13.88
C ALA A 315 24.49 25.17 -14.57
N ASN A 316 24.47 23.97 -13.98
CA ASN A 316 25.20 22.79 -14.46
C ASN A 316 24.34 21.52 -14.64
N TRP A 317 23.02 21.69 -14.80
CA TRP A 317 22.01 20.62 -14.77
C TRP A 317 22.22 19.47 -15.80
N TYR A 318 22.77 19.76 -16.99
CA TYR A 318 23.00 18.73 -18.03
C TYR A 318 24.07 17.68 -17.65
N LEU A 319 24.82 17.90 -16.57
CA LEU A 319 25.93 17.03 -16.17
C LEU A 319 25.57 16.08 -15.01
N ALA A 320 24.61 16.39 -14.14
CA ALA A 320 24.40 15.65 -12.89
C ALA A 320 23.89 14.18 -13.07
N PRO A 321 22.89 13.89 -13.92
CA PRO A 321 22.45 12.51 -14.19
C PRO A 321 23.47 11.69 -15.00
N ALA A 322 24.28 12.37 -15.83
CA ALA A 322 25.36 11.72 -16.57
C ALA A 322 26.52 11.34 -15.64
N TRP A 323 26.89 12.19 -14.69
CA TRP A 323 27.91 11.87 -13.69
C TRP A 323 27.49 10.78 -12.72
N SER A 324 26.23 10.71 -12.29
CA SER A 324 25.76 9.60 -11.44
C SER A 324 25.85 8.25 -12.14
N ALA A 325 25.49 8.18 -13.43
CA ALA A 325 25.69 6.97 -14.24
C ALA A 325 27.18 6.62 -14.42
N VAL A 326 28.04 7.61 -14.70
CA VAL A 326 29.49 7.41 -14.81
C VAL A 326 30.07 6.89 -13.49
N VAL A 327 29.70 7.47 -12.35
CA VAL A 327 30.17 7.02 -11.02
C VAL A 327 29.68 5.61 -10.72
N ALA A 328 28.43 5.27 -11.05
CA ALA A 328 27.91 3.92 -10.88
C ALA A 328 28.69 2.87 -11.68
N VAL A 329 29.05 3.19 -12.93
CA VAL A 329 29.88 2.35 -13.81
C VAL A 329 31.31 2.24 -13.26
N VAL A 330 31.91 3.35 -12.80
CA VAL A 330 33.24 3.35 -12.19
C VAL A 330 33.27 2.48 -10.92
N CYS A 331 32.26 2.59 -10.05
CA CYS A 331 32.15 1.75 -8.86
C CYS A 331 32.01 0.26 -9.21
N ALA A 332 31.20 -0.09 -10.22
CA ALA A 332 31.08 -1.46 -10.70
C ALA A 332 32.40 -1.98 -11.31
N ALA A 333 33.10 -1.16 -12.08
CA ALA A 333 34.41 -1.48 -12.65
C ALA A 333 35.48 -1.66 -11.56
N LEU A 334 35.47 -0.83 -10.50
CA LEU A 334 36.34 -1.00 -9.33
C LEU A 334 36.02 -2.31 -8.61
N ALA A 335 34.75 -2.65 -8.41
CA ALA A 335 34.35 -3.93 -7.82
C ALA A 335 34.87 -5.11 -8.66
N ALA A 336 34.74 -5.06 -9.98
CA ALA A 336 35.29 -6.06 -10.89
C ALA A 336 36.83 -6.14 -10.82
N PHE A 337 37.52 -5.00 -10.72
CA PHE A 337 38.97 -4.93 -10.55
C PHE A 337 39.45 -5.58 -9.23
N PHE A 338 38.75 -5.35 -8.11
CA PHE A 338 39.01 -6.04 -6.83
C PHE A 338 38.90 -7.57 -6.95
N TRP A 339 38.00 -8.06 -7.82
CA TRP A 339 37.82 -9.48 -8.13
C TRP A 339 38.87 -10.04 -9.09
N TRP A 340 39.34 -9.24 -10.04
CA TRP A 340 40.37 -9.64 -10.99
C TRP A 340 41.77 -9.67 -10.36
N ALA A 341 42.13 -8.70 -9.52
CA ALA A 341 43.44 -8.61 -8.88
C ALA A 341 43.61 -9.62 -7.72
N PRO A 342 44.55 -10.59 -7.78
CA PRO A 342 44.75 -11.57 -6.71
C PRO A 342 45.27 -10.95 -5.40
N ARG A 343 46.05 -9.87 -5.49
CA ARG A 343 46.63 -9.16 -4.32
C ARG A 343 45.57 -8.49 -3.44
N LEU A 344 44.36 -8.27 -3.94
CA LEU A 344 43.28 -7.58 -3.22
C LEU A 344 42.25 -8.55 -2.62
N ARG A 345 42.49 -9.87 -2.66
CA ARG A 345 41.60 -10.91 -2.09
C ARG A 345 41.11 -10.62 -0.66
N PRO A 346 41.95 -10.15 0.29
CA PRO A 346 41.49 -9.85 1.66
C PRO A 346 40.48 -8.71 1.76
N TRP A 347 40.49 -7.79 0.79
CA TRP A 347 39.67 -6.56 0.76
C TRP A 347 38.32 -6.76 0.07
N ARG A 348 38.16 -7.82 -0.74
CA ARG A 348 36.92 -8.11 -1.50
C ARG A 348 35.66 -8.12 -0.64
N ARG A 349 35.77 -8.66 0.59
CA ARG A 349 34.67 -8.74 1.56
C ARG A 349 34.12 -7.38 2.01
N PHE A 350 34.88 -6.30 1.83
CA PHE A 350 34.47 -4.94 2.21
C PHE A 350 34.28 -4.05 0.98
N SER A 351 35.22 -4.09 0.03
CA SER A 351 35.20 -3.21 -1.15
C SER A 351 34.06 -3.54 -2.12
N THR A 352 33.72 -4.82 -2.30
CA THR A 352 32.64 -5.21 -3.24
C THR A 352 31.26 -4.76 -2.74
N PRO A 353 30.84 -5.05 -1.49
CA PRO A 353 29.58 -4.52 -0.97
C PRO A 353 29.54 -3.00 -0.96
N GLY A 354 30.64 -2.33 -0.56
CA GLY A 354 30.71 -0.87 -0.53
C GLY A 354 30.58 -0.24 -1.93
N ALA A 355 31.26 -0.78 -2.93
CA ALA A 355 31.17 -0.30 -4.31
C ALA A 355 29.78 -0.56 -4.93
N LEU A 356 29.17 -1.72 -4.66
CA LEU A 356 27.80 -2.00 -5.10
C LEU A 356 26.77 -1.09 -4.44
N LEU A 357 26.91 -0.83 -3.14
CA LEU A 357 26.04 0.09 -2.41
C LEU A 357 26.15 1.52 -2.98
N LEU A 358 27.37 2.00 -3.21
CA LEU A 358 27.60 3.30 -3.85
C LEU A 358 26.99 3.35 -5.25
N SER A 359 27.22 2.33 -6.08
CA SER A 359 26.64 2.24 -7.42
C SER A 359 25.10 2.30 -7.37
N ALA A 360 24.47 1.54 -6.46
CA ALA A 360 23.03 1.57 -6.25
C ALA A 360 22.51 2.94 -5.79
N LEU A 361 23.22 3.63 -4.88
CA LEU A 361 22.85 4.98 -4.43
C LEU A 361 22.87 5.99 -5.59
N PHE A 362 23.90 5.96 -6.44
CA PHE A 362 24.00 6.84 -7.58
C PHE A 362 22.93 6.54 -8.64
N VAL A 363 22.68 5.27 -8.95
CA VAL A 363 21.59 4.88 -9.86
C VAL A 363 20.23 5.33 -9.31
N GLY A 364 19.97 5.12 -8.02
CA GLY A 364 18.74 5.57 -7.36
C GLY A 364 18.57 7.09 -7.44
N SER A 365 19.64 7.86 -7.24
CA SER A 365 19.60 9.32 -7.31
C SER A 365 19.21 9.85 -8.70
N SER A 366 19.50 9.11 -9.77
CA SER A 366 19.08 9.48 -11.13
C SER A 366 17.58 9.41 -11.35
N PHE A 367 16.86 8.66 -10.51
CA PHE A 367 15.39 8.54 -10.53
C PHE A 367 14.72 9.41 -9.48
N ALA A 368 15.49 10.19 -8.72
CA ALA A 368 14.95 11.06 -7.70
C ALA A 368 14.32 12.31 -8.33
N THR A 369 13.06 12.58 -7.99
CA THR A 369 12.35 13.83 -8.28
C THR A 369 11.83 14.43 -6.99
N VAL A 370 11.48 15.72 -7.01
CA VAL A 370 10.92 16.42 -5.86
C VAL A 370 9.65 15.70 -5.38
N ALA A 371 9.52 15.59 -4.06
CA ALA A 371 8.31 15.14 -3.41
C ALA A 371 7.98 16.08 -2.25
N TYR A 372 6.70 16.11 -1.92
CA TYR A 372 6.11 16.88 -0.84
C TYR A 372 5.48 15.92 0.17
N THR A 373 5.04 16.46 1.29
CA THR A 373 4.36 15.71 2.35
C THR A 373 3.12 14.98 1.84
N ASP A 374 2.41 15.58 0.89
CA ASP A 374 1.14 15.11 0.36
C ASP A 374 1.26 14.27 -0.92
N THR A 375 2.47 14.05 -1.45
CA THR A 375 2.71 13.40 -2.77
C THR A 375 2.04 12.05 -2.95
N TYR A 376 1.97 11.26 -1.88
CA TYR A 376 1.38 9.93 -1.88
C TYR A 376 0.01 9.89 -1.21
N ASN A 377 -0.60 11.05 -0.96
CA ASN A 377 -1.87 11.12 -0.27
C ASN A 377 -3.00 10.70 -1.21
N ASP A 378 -3.84 9.79 -0.72
CA ASP A 378 -5.02 9.36 -1.46
C ASP A 378 -6.09 10.47 -1.40
N PRO A 379 -6.90 10.63 -2.45
CA PRO A 379 -7.93 11.64 -2.45
C PRO A 379 -9.09 11.25 -1.55
N ALA A 380 -9.55 12.22 -0.78
CA ALA A 380 -10.74 12.07 0.06
C ALA A 380 -12.05 12.09 -0.75
N VAL A 381 -12.01 12.58 -1.99
CA VAL A 381 -13.18 12.73 -2.86
C VAL A 381 -13.05 11.87 -4.11
N ASP A 382 -14.02 10.99 -4.32
CA ASP A 382 -14.10 10.13 -5.49
C ASP A 382 -14.21 10.93 -6.80
N TYR A 383 -13.56 10.43 -7.85
CA TYR A 383 -13.63 10.99 -9.20
C TYR A 383 -15.00 10.73 -9.84
N THR A 384 -15.94 11.61 -9.51
CA THR A 384 -17.34 11.57 -9.98
C THR A 384 -17.65 12.75 -10.88
N ALA A 385 -18.67 12.61 -11.75
CA ALA A 385 -19.15 13.72 -12.58
C ALA A 385 -19.55 14.95 -11.73
N MET A 386 -20.17 14.72 -10.56
CA MET A 386 -20.49 15.81 -9.64
C MET A 386 -19.24 16.50 -9.07
N SER A 387 -18.21 15.74 -8.69
CA SER A 387 -16.94 16.28 -8.22
C SER A 387 -16.27 17.15 -9.29
N VAL A 388 -16.23 16.67 -10.53
CA VAL A 388 -15.70 17.45 -11.67
C VAL A 388 -16.46 18.77 -11.85
N VAL A 389 -17.79 18.78 -11.74
CA VAL A 389 -18.59 20.00 -11.89
C VAL A 389 -18.35 20.99 -10.74
N ARG A 390 -18.23 20.51 -9.49
CA ARG A 390 -17.85 21.37 -8.36
C ARG A 390 -16.45 21.93 -8.56
N GLY A 391 -15.49 21.10 -8.99
CA GLY A 391 -14.13 21.50 -9.31
C GLY A 391 -14.06 22.58 -10.38
N GLN A 392 -14.85 22.44 -11.45
CA GLN A 392 -14.97 23.47 -12.49
C GLN A 392 -15.44 24.81 -11.92
N LYS A 393 -16.41 24.81 -11.00
CA LYS A 393 -16.90 26.02 -10.35
C LYS A 393 -15.78 26.70 -9.54
N HIS A 394 -15.03 25.95 -8.74
CA HIS A 394 -13.91 26.49 -7.97
C HIS A 394 -12.77 26.99 -8.88
N PHE A 395 -12.46 26.26 -9.95
CA PHE A 395 -11.47 26.69 -10.95
C PHE A 395 -11.86 28.02 -11.61
N ASN A 396 -13.12 28.14 -12.03
CA ASN A 396 -13.64 29.36 -12.64
C ASN A 396 -13.55 30.57 -11.71
N ALA A 397 -13.81 30.37 -10.42
CA ALA A 397 -13.76 31.43 -9.42
C ALA A 397 -12.32 31.85 -9.04
N ASN A 398 -11.35 30.93 -9.05
CA ASN A 398 -10.04 31.16 -8.41
C ASN A 398 -8.83 31.08 -9.37
N CYS A 399 -8.94 30.40 -10.51
CA CYS A 399 -7.77 30.02 -11.31
C CYS A 399 -7.72 30.71 -12.69
N VAL A 400 -8.88 31.10 -13.23
CA VAL A 400 -9.02 31.61 -14.60
C VAL A 400 -8.25 32.89 -14.87
N ALA A 401 -8.08 33.76 -13.87
CA ALA A 401 -7.35 35.03 -14.03
C ALA A 401 -5.90 34.83 -14.54
N CYS A 402 -5.26 33.73 -14.15
CA CYS A 402 -3.91 33.38 -14.60
C CYS A 402 -3.91 32.25 -15.65
N HIS A 403 -4.69 31.19 -15.45
CA HIS A 403 -4.65 30.02 -16.32
C HIS A 403 -5.58 30.11 -17.55
N GLY A 404 -6.49 31.09 -17.60
CA GLY A 404 -7.51 31.23 -18.63
C GLY A 404 -8.67 30.24 -18.46
N VAL A 405 -9.81 30.53 -19.09
CA VAL A 405 -11.03 29.68 -19.02
C VAL A 405 -10.77 28.28 -19.57
N SER A 406 -9.96 28.21 -20.64
CA SER A 406 -9.57 26.94 -21.27
C SER A 406 -8.44 26.21 -20.54
N GLY A 407 -7.78 26.84 -19.57
CA GLY A 407 -6.63 26.27 -18.85
C GLY A 407 -5.29 26.34 -19.61
N GLU A 408 -5.20 27.08 -20.72
CA GLU A 408 -4.04 27.12 -21.62
C GLU A 408 -2.89 28.02 -21.11
N GLY A 409 -3.02 28.62 -19.92
CA GLY A 409 -2.00 29.50 -19.34
C GLY A 409 -2.01 30.92 -19.93
N ASN A 410 -3.12 31.33 -20.53
CA ASN A 410 -3.30 32.59 -21.24
C ASN A 410 -4.31 33.53 -20.57
N GLY A 411 -4.47 33.45 -19.24
CA GLY A 411 -5.33 34.35 -18.49
C GLY A 411 -4.87 35.81 -18.57
N GLU A 412 -5.75 36.74 -18.21
CA GLU A 412 -5.49 38.19 -18.28
C GLU A 412 -4.23 38.61 -17.50
N LEU A 413 -3.89 37.91 -16.42
CA LEU A 413 -2.71 38.18 -15.60
C LEU A 413 -1.44 37.47 -16.09
N ALA A 414 -1.53 36.54 -17.04
CA ALA A 414 -0.43 35.63 -17.40
C ALA A 414 0.83 36.35 -17.89
N SER A 415 0.71 37.40 -18.71
CA SER A 415 1.85 38.06 -19.35
C SER A 415 2.70 38.93 -18.40
N GLY A 416 2.20 39.22 -17.19
CA GLY A 416 2.87 40.11 -16.23
C GLY A 416 3.61 39.40 -15.10
N LEU A 417 3.52 38.08 -15.00
CA LEU A 417 3.99 37.32 -13.84
C LEU A 417 5.52 37.18 -13.82
N LYS A 418 6.11 37.39 -12.63
CA LYS A 418 7.54 37.24 -12.37
C LYS A 418 7.77 36.47 -11.08
N ASP A 419 8.79 35.61 -11.07
CA ASP A 419 9.21 34.91 -9.85
C ASP A 419 9.87 35.86 -8.83
N LEU A 420 10.26 35.31 -7.68
CA LEU A 420 10.96 36.04 -6.61
C LEU A 420 12.32 36.63 -7.06
N LYS A 421 12.87 36.17 -8.18
CA LYS A 421 14.13 36.67 -8.78
C LYS A 421 13.87 37.71 -9.88
N GLY A 422 12.61 38.06 -10.13
CA GLY A 422 12.21 39.01 -11.17
C GLY A 422 12.22 38.42 -12.59
N LEU A 423 12.35 37.11 -12.74
CA LEU A 423 12.33 36.43 -14.04
C LEU A 423 10.88 36.20 -14.49
N PRO A 424 10.54 36.42 -15.78
CA PRO A 424 9.21 36.12 -16.29
C PRO A 424 8.82 34.65 -16.08
N VAL A 425 7.59 34.42 -15.64
CA VAL A 425 7.02 33.08 -15.45
C VAL A 425 5.71 32.99 -16.21
N THR A 426 5.60 32.02 -17.10
CA THR A 426 4.33 31.71 -17.77
C THR A 426 3.57 30.65 -16.97
N PRO A 427 2.27 30.84 -16.70
CA PRO A 427 1.43 29.77 -16.15
C PRO A 427 1.49 28.51 -17.01
N ALA A 428 1.46 27.34 -16.37
CA ALA A 428 1.45 26.08 -17.09
C ALA A 428 0.16 25.91 -17.92
N ASP A 429 0.29 25.32 -19.11
CA ASP A 429 -0.84 24.82 -19.89
C ASP A 429 -1.38 23.56 -19.21
N LEU A 430 -2.54 23.70 -18.55
CA LEU A 430 -3.22 22.65 -17.80
C LEU A 430 -3.98 21.66 -18.70
N THR A 431 -4.04 21.92 -20.01
CA THR A 431 -4.67 21.02 -20.99
C THR A 431 -3.67 20.04 -21.62
N ALA A 432 -2.39 20.16 -21.27
CA ALA A 432 -1.32 19.34 -21.80
C ALA A 432 -1.08 18.07 -20.95
N PRO A 433 -0.54 16.97 -21.55
CA PRO A 433 -0.38 15.69 -20.86
C PRO A 433 0.53 15.70 -19.63
N HIS A 434 1.36 16.74 -19.45
CA HIS A 434 2.31 16.81 -18.32
C HIS A 434 1.61 16.89 -16.96
N VAL A 435 0.37 17.38 -16.90
CA VAL A 435 -0.42 17.41 -15.66
C VAL A 435 -0.59 15.98 -15.11
N GLY A 436 -0.84 15.01 -15.98
CA GLY A 436 -0.92 13.59 -15.63
C GLY A 436 0.43 12.93 -15.28
N ASN A 437 1.56 13.61 -15.49
CA ASN A 437 2.89 13.12 -15.06
C ASN A 437 3.21 13.50 -13.60
N HIS A 438 2.43 14.42 -13.01
CA HIS A 438 2.52 14.76 -11.60
C HIS A 438 1.61 13.84 -10.79
N THR A 439 1.98 13.57 -9.53
CA THR A 439 1.02 12.90 -8.65
C THR A 439 -0.09 13.88 -8.31
N ILE A 440 -1.30 13.38 -8.13
CA ILE A 440 -2.43 14.17 -7.62
C ILE A 440 -2.10 14.81 -6.27
N GLY A 441 -1.28 14.15 -5.44
CA GLY A 441 -0.77 14.65 -4.18
C GLY A 441 0.19 15.84 -4.33
N ASP A 442 1.06 15.83 -5.35
CA ASP A 442 1.88 16.99 -5.70
C ASP A 442 0.99 18.19 -6.08
N ILE A 443 -0.07 17.96 -6.86
CA ILE A 443 -1.03 19.00 -7.26
C ILE A 443 -1.80 19.51 -6.04
N PHE A 444 -2.24 18.63 -5.14
CA PHE A 444 -2.88 18.99 -3.88
C PHE A 444 -1.95 19.87 -3.03
N HIS A 445 -0.67 19.53 -2.94
CA HIS A 445 0.32 20.33 -2.24
C HIS A 445 0.42 21.74 -2.84
N TRP A 446 0.51 21.87 -4.17
CA TRP A 446 0.57 23.18 -4.83
C TRP A 446 -0.69 24.00 -4.67
N LEU A 447 -1.87 23.38 -4.74
CA LEU A 447 -3.13 24.07 -4.43
C LEU A 447 -3.17 24.54 -2.98
N SER A 448 -2.55 23.80 -2.06
CA SER A 448 -2.55 24.13 -0.64
C SER A 448 -1.59 25.26 -0.29
N TYR A 449 -0.35 25.18 -0.78
CA TYR A 449 0.79 25.99 -0.31
C TYR A 449 1.38 26.91 -1.38
N GLY A 450 0.93 26.79 -2.64
CA GLY A 450 1.40 27.57 -3.77
C GLY A 450 2.37 26.79 -4.68
N GLY A 451 2.57 27.33 -5.88
CA GLY A 451 3.44 26.72 -6.90
C GLY A 451 4.93 26.97 -6.65
N THR A 452 5.80 26.15 -7.25
CA THR A 452 7.25 26.19 -7.03
C THR A 452 7.94 27.50 -7.44
N SER A 453 7.31 28.30 -8.30
CA SER A 453 7.83 29.61 -8.72
C SER A 453 7.60 30.71 -7.68
N GLY A 454 6.77 30.46 -6.66
CA GLY A 454 6.32 31.46 -5.70
C GLY A 454 5.28 32.45 -6.24
N VAL A 455 4.86 32.28 -7.50
CA VAL A 455 3.88 33.16 -8.17
C VAL A 455 2.44 32.71 -7.92
N MET A 456 2.20 31.40 -8.02
CA MET A 456 0.88 30.83 -7.74
C MET A 456 0.67 30.81 -6.22
N PRO A 457 -0.37 31.49 -5.69
CA PRO A 457 -0.65 31.50 -4.25
C PRO A 457 -1.14 30.14 -3.77
N GLY A 458 -1.06 29.90 -2.46
CA GLY A 458 -1.75 28.79 -1.81
C GLY A 458 -3.22 29.12 -1.54
N PHE A 459 -4.09 28.12 -1.69
CA PHE A 459 -5.55 28.25 -1.53
C PHE A 459 -6.09 27.52 -0.30
N LYS A 460 -5.23 27.01 0.59
CA LYS A 460 -5.65 26.29 1.80
C LYS A 460 -6.63 27.08 2.70
N GLU A 461 -6.51 28.41 2.73
CA GLU A 461 -7.39 29.29 3.51
C GLU A 461 -8.67 29.70 2.75
N THR A 462 -8.79 29.34 1.47
CA THR A 462 -9.91 29.72 0.59
C THR A 462 -10.75 28.52 0.14
N LEU A 463 -10.14 27.34 0.02
CA LEU A 463 -10.76 26.09 -0.41
C LEU A 463 -10.53 25.02 0.65
N ASP A 464 -11.62 24.39 1.09
CA ASP A 464 -11.57 23.24 1.97
C ASP A 464 -10.82 22.06 1.31
N PRO A 465 -10.36 21.05 2.07
CA PRO A 465 -9.70 19.87 1.50
C PRO A 465 -10.50 19.20 0.38
N ASP A 466 -11.81 19.04 0.56
CA ASP A 466 -12.68 18.39 -0.43
C ASP A 466 -12.82 19.23 -1.71
N ASP A 467 -12.93 20.56 -1.58
CA ASP A 467 -12.98 21.47 -2.72
C ASP A 467 -11.68 21.43 -3.55
N ARG A 468 -10.53 21.27 -2.88
CA ARG A 468 -9.23 21.10 -3.57
C ARG A 468 -9.17 19.77 -4.33
N TRP A 469 -9.70 18.69 -3.76
CA TRP A 469 -9.83 17.41 -4.47
C TRP A 469 -10.81 17.48 -5.64
N ASP A 470 -11.93 18.20 -5.49
CA ASP A 470 -12.85 18.48 -6.60
C ASP A 470 -12.13 19.23 -7.74
N VAL A 471 -11.33 20.26 -7.43
CA VAL A 471 -10.50 20.97 -8.42
C VAL A 471 -9.53 20.01 -9.12
N ILE A 472 -8.86 19.11 -8.39
CA ILE A 472 -7.96 18.11 -8.98
C ILE A 472 -8.71 17.18 -9.93
N ASN A 473 -9.89 16.68 -9.54
CA ASN A 473 -10.73 15.86 -10.41
C ASN A 473 -11.10 16.59 -11.71
N PHE A 474 -11.42 17.89 -11.61
CA PHE A 474 -11.62 18.73 -12.79
C PHE A 474 -10.33 18.88 -13.64
N LEU A 475 -9.18 19.11 -13.01
CA LEU A 475 -7.88 19.25 -13.69
C LEU A 475 -7.48 17.97 -14.43
N LEU A 476 -7.75 16.79 -13.85
CA LEU A 476 -7.52 15.50 -14.52
C LEU A 476 -8.31 15.45 -15.83
N MET A 477 -9.60 15.82 -15.80
CA MET A 477 -10.43 15.85 -17.00
C MET A 477 -9.98 16.92 -18.00
N MET A 478 -9.58 18.10 -17.52
CA MET A 478 -9.06 19.21 -18.33
C MET A 478 -7.75 18.86 -19.05
N SER A 479 -6.83 18.15 -18.38
CA SER A 479 -5.52 17.75 -18.92
C SER A 479 -5.61 16.86 -20.16
N TYR A 480 -6.77 16.26 -20.34
CA TYR A 480 -7.07 15.37 -21.45
C TYR A 480 -7.91 16.02 -22.54
N SER A 481 -8.44 17.22 -22.31
CA SER A 481 -9.34 17.91 -23.25
C SER A 481 -8.71 18.22 -24.61
N ASN A 482 -7.41 18.53 -24.68
CA ASN A 482 -6.70 18.75 -25.95
C ASN A 482 -6.51 17.45 -26.73
N ARG A 483 -6.07 16.39 -26.05
CA ARG A 483 -5.90 15.07 -26.66
C ARG A 483 -7.25 14.46 -27.04
N ALA A 484 -8.32 14.82 -26.32
CA ALA A 484 -9.68 14.38 -26.58
C ALA A 484 -10.23 14.80 -27.94
N ARG A 485 -9.70 15.91 -28.51
CA ARG A 485 -10.02 16.37 -29.88
C ARG A 485 -9.76 15.32 -30.96
N PHE A 486 -8.87 14.37 -30.68
CA PHE A 486 -8.42 13.33 -31.62
C PHE A 486 -8.75 11.91 -31.12
N ILE A 487 -9.69 11.75 -30.18
CA ILE A 487 -10.13 10.43 -29.74
C ILE A 487 -10.79 9.68 -30.91
N GLY A 488 -10.25 8.50 -31.21
CA GLY A 488 -10.83 7.52 -32.12
C GLY A 488 -10.59 6.11 -31.60
N ALA A 489 -11.32 5.13 -32.10
CA ALA A 489 -11.20 3.73 -31.68
C ALA A 489 -9.79 3.20 -31.97
N GLN A 490 -8.96 3.10 -30.93
CA GLN A 490 -7.59 2.60 -31.01
C GLN A 490 -7.36 1.47 -29.99
N PRO A 491 -6.61 0.42 -30.35
CA PRO A 491 -6.14 -0.57 -29.39
C PRO A 491 -5.16 0.08 -28.40
N MET A 492 -5.24 -0.30 -27.12
CA MET A 492 -4.14 -0.14 -26.17
C MET A 492 -3.74 1.32 -25.81
N VAL A 493 -4.73 2.21 -25.63
CA VAL A 493 -4.50 3.53 -25.01
C VAL A 493 -5.43 3.69 -23.80
N GLN A 494 -4.87 3.59 -22.59
CA GLN A 494 -5.58 3.72 -21.30
C GLN A 494 -5.12 4.97 -20.57
N TRP A 495 -5.65 6.13 -20.95
CA TRP A 495 -5.20 7.42 -20.42
C TRP A 495 -6.36 8.33 -19.98
N LEU A 496 -7.60 8.05 -20.37
CA LEU A 496 -8.77 8.84 -19.99
C LEU A 496 -9.79 7.95 -19.29
N ILE A 497 -9.96 8.15 -17.99
CA ILE A 497 -10.94 7.43 -17.17
C ILE A 497 -12.26 8.19 -17.21
N ALA A 498 -13.35 7.45 -17.40
CA ALA A 498 -14.71 7.99 -17.32
C ALA A 498 -15.05 8.35 -15.85
N PRO A 499 -15.52 9.57 -15.52
CA PRO A 499 -15.99 9.89 -14.18
C PRO A 499 -17.15 8.99 -13.74
N ASP A 500 -17.22 8.62 -12.46
CA ASP A 500 -18.34 7.84 -11.94
C ASP A 500 -19.59 8.71 -11.69
N PHE A 501 -20.76 8.09 -11.72
CA PHE A 501 -22.04 8.71 -11.40
C PHE A 501 -23.10 7.66 -11.09
N GLN A 502 -24.11 8.05 -10.31
CA GLN A 502 -25.21 7.16 -9.95
C GLN A 502 -26.17 6.97 -11.13
N LEU A 503 -26.60 5.73 -11.31
CA LEU A 503 -27.51 5.27 -12.34
C LEU A 503 -28.77 4.67 -11.72
N VAL A 504 -29.89 4.88 -12.39
CA VAL A 504 -31.15 4.18 -12.12
C VAL A 504 -31.46 3.34 -13.36
N ASP A 505 -31.59 2.03 -13.16
CA ASP A 505 -32.07 1.12 -14.20
C ASP A 505 -33.58 1.36 -14.44
N PRO A 506 -34.14 1.11 -15.64
CA PRO A 506 -35.58 1.05 -15.89
C PRO A 506 -36.42 0.29 -14.84
N GLU A 507 -35.81 -0.62 -14.09
CA GLU A 507 -36.42 -1.40 -13.00
C GLU A 507 -36.25 -0.80 -11.59
N ASP A 508 -35.88 0.49 -11.48
CA ASP A 508 -35.63 1.24 -10.24
C ASP A 508 -34.49 0.70 -9.35
N LYS A 509 -33.60 -0.12 -9.91
CA LYS A 509 -32.38 -0.56 -9.22
C LYS A 509 -31.30 0.51 -9.35
N ILE A 510 -30.77 0.96 -8.21
CA ILE A 510 -29.66 1.90 -8.14
C ILE A 510 -28.35 1.14 -8.35
N THR A 511 -27.53 1.63 -9.28
CA THR A 511 -26.14 1.20 -9.47
C THR A 511 -25.27 2.43 -9.72
N THR A 512 -23.97 2.25 -9.95
CA THR A 512 -23.08 3.33 -10.41
C THR A 512 -22.53 3.00 -11.78
N PHE A 513 -22.02 4.00 -12.48
CA PHE A 513 -21.34 3.80 -13.76
C PHE A 513 -20.13 2.87 -13.59
N TYR A 514 -19.41 2.97 -12.46
CA TYR A 514 -18.35 2.02 -12.10
C TYR A 514 -18.85 0.61 -11.82
N GLY A 515 -20.07 0.47 -11.28
CA GLY A 515 -20.75 -0.82 -11.13
C GLY A 515 -21.00 -1.55 -12.46
N LEU A 516 -20.94 -0.85 -13.60
CA LEU A 516 -21.07 -1.46 -14.94
C LEU A 516 -19.77 -2.04 -15.51
N ARG A 517 -18.64 -1.90 -14.79
CA ARG A 517 -17.34 -2.45 -15.18
C ARG A 517 -17.42 -3.98 -15.34
N GLY A 518 -16.54 -4.52 -16.16
CA GLY A 518 -16.55 -5.93 -16.57
C GLY A 518 -17.25 -6.17 -17.90
N THR A 519 -17.99 -5.19 -18.43
CA THR A 519 -18.59 -5.20 -19.79
C THR A 519 -18.38 -3.82 -20.44
N PRO A 520 -18.08 -3.73 -21.75
CA PRO A 520 -17.98 -2.43 -22.41
C PRO A 520 -19.30 -1.65 -22.30
N THR A 521 -19.22 -0.32 -22.25
CA THR A 521 -20.39 0.55 -22.09
C THR A 521 -20.39 1.64 -23.14
N LEU A 522 -21.51 1.81 -23.85
CA LEU A 522 -21.79 2.97 -24.69
C LEU A 522 -22.53 4.01 -23.84
N LEU A 523 -22.00 5.23 -23.77
CA LEU A 523 -22.61 6.37 -23.10
C LEU A 523 -23.04 7.39 -24.16
N SER A 524 -24.34 7.56 -24.31
CA SER A 524 -24.94 8.41 -25.35
C SER A 524 -25.54 9.68 -24.74
N PHE A 525 -25.23 10.83 -25.33
CA PHE A 525 -25.75 12.14 -24.99
C PHE A 525 -26.63 12.64 -26.13
N ALA A 526 -27.76 13.23 -25.79
CA ALA A 526 -28.64 13.87 -26.77
C ALA A 526 -29.46 14.99 -26.12
N ARG A 527 -29.71 16.05 -26.89
CA ARG A 527 -30.65 17.11 -26.52
C ARG A 527 -31.78 17.19 -27.53
N CYS A 528 -32.89 16.55 -27.22
CA CYS A 528 -34.08 16.58 -28.07
C CYS A 528 -34.80 17.93 -27.90
N ASN A 529 -35.37 18.45 -28.99
CA ASN A 529 -36.05 19.74 -29.07
C ASN A 529 -35.14 20.98 -29.03
N ALA A 530 -33.84 20.83 -29.32
CA ALA A 530 -32.98 21.98 -29.57
C ALA A 530 -33.32 22.64 -30.93
N PRO A 531 -33.40 23.98 -31.04
CA PRO A 531 -33.88 24.68 -32.25
C PRO A 531 -33.08 24.38 -33.53
N GLU A 532 -31.85 23.91 -33.38
CA GLU A 532 -30.87 23.72 -34.46
C GLU A 532 -30.73 22.24 -34.87
N VAL A 533 -31.49 21.32 -34.26
CA VAL A 533 -31.34 19.87 -34.45
C VAL A 533 -32.50 19.30 -35.28
N ASP A 534 -32.18 18.54 -36.32
CA ASP A 534 -33.14 17.71 -37.04
C ASP A 534 -33.57 16.52 -36.17
N GLU A 535 -34.78 16.59 -35.63
CA GLU A 535 -35.33 15.62 -34.69
C GLU A 535 -35.39 14.19 -35.28
N HIS A 536 -35.71 14.05 -36.57
CA HIS A 536 -35.79 12.75 -37.23
C HIS A 536 -34.41 12.13 -37.42
N ALA A 537 -33.43 12.94 -37.85
CA ALA A 537 -32.06 12.48 -38.00
C ALA A 537 -31.44 12.10 -36.65
N LEU A 538 -31.70 12.89 -35.60
CA LEU A 538 -31.26 12.57 -34.24
C LEU A 538 -31.88 11.26 -33.78
N GLU A 539 -33.20 11.08 -33.91
CA GLU A 539 -33.88 9.84 -33.49
C GLU A 539 -33.32 8.60 -34.20
N ALA A 540 -33.06 8.69 -35.51
CA ALA A 540 -32.44 7.60 -36.28
C ALA A 540 -31.04 7.25 -35.77
N SER A 541 -30.20 8.25 -35.50
CA SER A 541 -28.86 8.05 -34.94
C SER A 541 -28.90 7.37 -33.55
N LEU A 542 -29.80 7.85 -32.67
CA LEU A 542 -29.97 7.26 -31.34
C LEU A 542 -30.46 5.81 -31.41
N ALA A 543 -31.35 5.49 -32.36
CA ALA A 543 -31.80 4.13 -32.61
C ALA A 543 -30.65 3.22 -33.08
N ILE A 544 -29.83 3.67 -34.03
CA ILE A 544 -28.65 2.92 -34.49
C ILE A 544 -27.69 2.64 -33.33
N ALA A 545 -27.43 3.64 -32.50
CA ALA A 545 -26.55 3.50 -31.33
C ALA A 545 -27.07 2.45 -30.34
N ASP A 546 -28.36 2.53 -30.00
CA ASP A 546 -29.01 1.61 -29.05
C ASP A 546 -29.05 0.17 -29.57
N GLU A 547 -29.50 -0.04 -30.81
CA GLU A 547 -29.57 -1.35 -31.44
C GLU A 547 -28.18 -1.99 -31.56
N THR A 548 -27.18 -1.20 -31.97
CA THR A 548 -25.80 -1.69 -32.13
C THR A 548 -25.19 -2.09 -30.78
N ALA A 549 -25.37 -1.28 -29.74
CA ALA A 549 -24.86 -1.57 -28.40
C ALA A 549 -25.48 -2.86 -27.83
N LYS A 550 -26.82 -2.99 -27.94
CA LYS A 550 -27.56 -4.18 -27.51
C LYS A 550 -27.12 -5.43 -28.26
N ALA A 551 -27.03 -5.35 -29.59
CA ALA A 551 -26.63 -6.47 -30.43
C ALA A 551 -25.18 -6.93 -30.16
N ALA A 552 -24.29 -6.00 -29.82
CA ALA A 552 -22.89 -6.28 -29.51
C ALA A 552 -22.66 -6.71 -28.03
N GLY A 553 -23.70 -6.72 -27.19
CA GLY A 553 -23.61 -7.10 -25.78
C GLY A 553 -22.92 -6.06 -24.88
N ALA A 554 -22.92 -4.78 -25.28
CA ALA A 554 -22.46 -3.69 -24.42
C ALA A 554 -23.59 -3.18 -23.52
N ASN A 555 -23.24 -2.59 -22.38
CA ASN A 555 -24.17 -1.75 -21.64
C ASN A 555 -24.47 -0.48 -22.45
N HIS A 556 -25.70 0.03 -22.36
CA HIS A 556 -26.06 1.33 -22.91
C HIS A 556 -26.56 2.25 -21.78
N VAL A 557 -25.98 3.44 -21.69
CA VAL A 557 -26.35 4.49 -20.74
C VAL A 557 -26.72 5.74 -21.54
N THR A 558 -27.86 6.33 -21.25
CA THR A 558 -28.40 7.47 -21.99
C THR A 558 -28.52 8.69 -21.09
N VAL A 559 -27.91 9.81 -21.50
CA VAL A 559 -27.96 11.11 -20.85
C VAL A 559 -28.71 12.06 -21.77
N TYR A 560 -30.03 11.96 -21.72
CA TYR A 560 -30.92 12.70 -22.62
C TYR A 560 -31.55 13.89 -21.91
N GLN A 561 -31.63 15.01 -22.61
CA GLN A 561 -32.33 16.21 -22.17
C GLN A 561 -33.43 16.59 -23.17
N GLY A 562 -34.49 17.22 -22.67
CA GLY A 562 -35.68 17.54 -23.46
C GLY A 562 -36.62 16.34 -23.60
N GLY A 563 -37.55 16.42 -24.56
CA GLY A 563 -38.61 15.43 -24.77
C GLY A 563 -38.19 14.22 -25.61
N CYS A 564 -37.02 13.63 -25.34
CA CYS A 564 -36.53 12.48 -26.12
C CYS A 564 -37.47 11.25 -26.03
N PRO A 565 -37.54 10.40 -27.07
CA PRO A 565 -38.39 9.21 -27.07
C PRO A 565 -38.04 8.24 -25.93
N ALA A 566 -39.03 7.89 -25.11
CA ALA A 566 -38.84 6.97 -23.97
C ALA A 566 -38.43 5.56 -24.41
N SER A 567 -38.80 5.12 -25.62
CA SER A 567 -38.42 3.82 -26.19
C SER A 567 -36.92 3.66 -26.42
N LEU A 568 -36.19 4.77 -26.52
CA LEU A 568 -34.73 4.79 -26.72
C LEU A 568 -33.97 5.05 -25.41
N MET A 569 -34.67 5.23 -24.29
CA MET A 569 -34.02 5.38 -22.98
C MET A 569 -33.52 4.02 -22.47
N ALA A 570 -32.26 4.00 -22.04
CA ALA A 570 -31.64 2.86 -21.38
C ALA A 570 -31.46 3.19 -19.88
N ARG A 571 -30.33 2.80 -19.28
CA ARG A 571 -30.01 3.24 -17.91
C ARG A 571 -29.73 4.74 -17.90
N ALA A 572 -30.35 5.46 -16.97
CA ALA A 572 -30.25 6.93 -16.91
C ALA A 572 -29.53 7.37 -15.62
N PRO A 573 -28.76 8.47 -15.66
CA PRO A 573 -28.17 9.04 -14.45
C PRO A 573 -29.21 9.72 -13.57
N THR A 574 -29.00 9.71 -12.25
CA THR A 574 -29.84 10.48 -11.31
C THR A 574 -29.69 11.99 -11.48
N ASN A 575 -28.54 12.45 -12.02
CA ASN A 575 -28.26 13.85 -12.30
C ASN A 575 -27.69 14.03 -13.72
N PRO A 576 -28.54 14.04 -14.77
CA PRO A 576 -28.10 14.10 -16.16
C PRO A 576 -27.35 15.39 -16.52
N GLN A 577 -27.70 16.52 -15.90
CA GLN A 577 -27.04 17.80 -16.16
C GLN A 577 -25.58 17.81 -15.66
N ALA A 578 -25.32 17.24 -14.48
CA ALA A 578 -23.95 17.15 -13.98
C ALA A 578 -23.09 16.23 -14.86
N VAL A 579 -23.66 15.13 -15.37
CA VAL A 579 -22.96 14.21 -16.28
C VAL A 579 -22.67 14.88 -17.63
N GLU A 580 -23.65 15.55 -18.24
CA GLU A 580 -23.44 16.32 -19.50
C GLU A 580 -22.32 17.35 -19.33
N ARG A 581 -22.38 18.12 -18.24
CA ARG A 581 -21.39 19.18 -17.98
C ARG A 581 -19.98 18.64 -17.72
N ALA A 582 -19.84 17.50 -17.05
CA ALA A 582 -18.54 16.87 -16.89
C ALA A 582 -17.98 16.38 -18.23
N TYR A 583 -18.79 15.66 -19.03
CA TYR A 583 -18.33 15.11 -20.30
C TYR A 583 -18.14 16.17 -21.39
N SER A 584 -18.80 17.33 -21.30
CA SER A 584 -18.60 18.42 -22.26
C SER A 584 -17.18 19.00 -22.23
N ILE A 585 -16.47 18.91 -21.10
CA ILE A 585 -15.06 19.29 -20.96
C ILE A 585 -14.18 18.58 -21.99
N ILE A 586 -14.43 17.28 -22.20
CA ILE A 586 -13.73 16.43 -23.16
C ILE A 586 -14.46 16.31 -24.50
N ASN A 587 -15.66 16.89 -24.64
CA ASN A 587 -16.39 16.93 -25.90
C ASN A 587 -15.87 18.03 -26.84
N ARG A 588 -14.58 18.00 -27.17
CA ARG A 588 -13.94 19.01 -28.02
C ARG A 588 -13.68 18.51 -29.43
N TYR A 589 -13.82 19.37 -30.43
CA TYR A 589 -13.48 19.09 -31.82
C TYR A 589 -12.47 20.13 -32.33
N PRO A 590 -11.59 19.77 -33.30
CA PRO A 590 -10.70 20.75 -33.92
C PRO A 590 -11.49 21.91 -34.53
N ASN A 591 -11.03 23.14 -34.28
CA ASN A 591 -11.61 24.38 -34.83
C ASN A 591 -13.04 24.73 -34.36
N GLU A 592 -13.55 24.07 -33.33
CA GLU A 592 -14.85 24.40 -32.74
C GLU A 592 -14.68 25.04 -31.36
N LYS A 593 -15.58 25.95 -31.02
CA LYS A 593 -15.58 26.59 -29.69
C LYS A 593 -16.03 25.57 -28.64
N PRO A 594 -15.38 25.53 -27.46
CA PRO A 594 -15.87 24.72 -26.35
C PRO A 594 -17.31 25.09 -25.99
N SER A 595 -18.12 24.08 -25.69
CA SER A 595 -19.50 24.21 -25.22
C SER A 595 -19.64 23.44 -23.91
N ASP A 596 -20.45 23.96 -23.00
CA ASP A 596 -20.83 23.24 -21.78
C ASP A 596 -21.97 22.23 -22.04
N GLU A 597 -22.55 22.25 -23.24
CA GLU A 597 -23.70 21.45 -23.66
C GLU A 597 -23.33 20.48 -24.79
N ILE A 598 -23.98 19.33 -24.81
CA ILE A 598 -23.78 18.29 -25.81
C ILE A 598 -25.09 18.09 -26.59
N ALA A 599 -25.10 18.57 -27.85
CA ALA A 599 -26.25 18.34 -28.74
C ALA A 599 -26.41 16.84 -29.03
N GLU A 600 -25.33 16.18 -29.42
CA GLU A 600 -25.22 14.73 -29.60
C GLU A 600 -23.76 14.30 -29.45
N ALA A 601 -23.54 13.19 -28.75
CA ALA A 601 -22.26 12.49 -28.71
C ALA A 601 -22.42 11.08 -28.15
N HIS A 602 -21.56 10.15 -28.59
CA HIS A 602 -21.52 8.79 -28.05
C HIS A 602 -20.11 8.41 -27.67
N TYR A 603 -19.90 8.05 -26.42
CA TYR A 603 -18.62 7.62 -25.89
C TYR A 603 -18.61 6.11 -25.71
N LEU A 604 -17.57 5.45 -26.22
CA LEU A 604 -17.33 4.04 -25.99
C LEU A 604 -16.33 3.87 -24.85
N ILE A 605 -16.76 3.22 -23.77
CA ILE A 605 -15.97 2.93 -22.57
C ILE A 605 -15.66 1.43 -22.54
N ASP A 606 -14.42 1.06 -22.25
CA ASP A 606 -14.02 -0.33 -22.10
C ASP A 606 -14.45 -0.96 -20.78
N ARG A 607 -14.18 -2.27 -20.63
CA ARG A 607 -14.56 -3.05 -19.44
C ARG A 607 -13.93 -2.53 -18.15
N SER A 608 -12.79 -1.83 -18.24
CA SER A 608 -12.03 -1.32 -17.09
C SER A 608 -12.44 0.11 -16.71
N GLY A 609 -13.23 0.79 -17.54
CA GLY A 609 -13.72 2.15 -17.30
C GLY A 609 -12.97 3.25 -18.05
N TYR A 610 -12.13 2.91 -19.04
CA TYR A 610 -11.45 3.91 -19.87
C TYR A 610 -12.26 4.28 -21.09
N LEU A 611 -12.27 5.56 -21.45
CA LEU A 611 -12.89 6.08 -22.65
C LEU A 611 -11.98 5.81 -23.86
N ARG A 612 -12.51 5.10 -24.86
CA ARG A 612 -11.75 4.55 -25.99
C ARG A 612 -12.10 5.15 -27.34
N ALA A 613 -13.32 5.61 -27.51
CA ALA A 613 -13.75 6.26 -28.73
C ALA A 613 -14.86 7.26 -28.44
N ARG A 614 -15.04 8.21 -29.35
CA ARG A 614 -16.16 9.13 -29.38
C ARG A 614 -16.71 9.22 -30.79
N TYR A 615 -18.02 9.13 -30.93
CA TYR A 615 -18.76 9.32 -32.16
C TYR A 615 -19.62 10.57 -32.02
N ARG A 616 -19.71 11.37 -33.08
CA ARG A 616 -20.51 12.60 -33.08
C ARG A 616 -21.99 12.30 -33.33
N HIS A 617 -22.23 11.43 -34.29
CA HIS A 617 -23.54 11.09 -34.84
C HIS A 617 -23.40 9.76 -35.58
N PHE A 618 -24.49 9.01 -35.71
CA PHE A 618 -24.59 7.81 -36.54
C PHE A 618 -25.50 8.07 -37.74
N GLU A 619 -24.91 8.06 -38.93
CA GLU A 619 -25.66 8.19 -40.18
C GLU A 619 -26.25 6.83 -40.62
N ASP A 620 -27.33 6.88 -41.39
CA ASP A 620 -27.95 5.71 -42.05
C ASP A 620 -26.96 5.05 -43.02
N GLY A 621 -26.20 4.09 -42.52
CA GLY A 621 -25.21 3.33 -43.28
C GLY A 621 -24.48 2.30 -42.40
N ALA A 622 -24.24 1.10 -42.93
CA ALA A 622 -23.65 0.00 -42.16
C ALA A 622 -22.22 0.28 -41.63
N GLY A 623 -21.53 1.31 -42.13
CA GLY A 623 -20.13 1.58 -41.83
C GLY A 623 -19.84 1.94 -40.38
N GLN A 624 -20.52 2.95 -39.82
CA GLN A 624 -20.25 3.43 -38.46
C GLN A 624 -20.80 2.47 -37.39
N ALA A 625 -21.98 1.89 -37.63
CA ALA A 625 -22.53 0.82 -36.77
C ALA A 625 -21.61 -0.42 -36.73
N ALA A 626 -21.08 -0.85 -37.89
CA ALA A 626 -20.12 -1.95 -37.93
C ALA A 626 -18.79 -1.60 -37.22
N GLN A 627 -18.32 -0.36 -37.34
CA GLN A 627 -17.13 0.11 -36.60
C GLN A 627 -17.35 0.08 -35.09
N LEU A 628 -18.51 0.55 -34.61
CA LEU A 628 -18.88 0.50 -33.19
C LEU A 628 -18.97 -0.94 -32.70
N SER A 629 -19.68 -1.81 -33.41
CA SER A 629 -19.82 -3.24 -33.07
C SER A 629 -18.46 -3.94 -33.02
N ALA A 630 -17.59 -3.70 -34.00
CA ALA A 630 -16.23 -4.25 -34.02
C ALA A 630 -15.38 -3.75 -32.84
N ALA A 631 -15.49 -2.46 -32.49
CA ALA A 631 -14.78 -1.88 -31.35
C ALA A 631 -15.27 -2.50 -30.04
N ILE A 632 -16.58 -2.64 -29.83
CA ILE A 632 -17.16 -3.32 -28.65
C ILE A 632 -16.63 -4.75 -28.55
N ALA A 633 -16.66 -5.52 -29.64
CA ALA A 633 -16.19 -6.91 -29.66
C ALA A 633 -14.69 -7.04 -29.40
N GLN A 634 -13.89 -6.03 -29.75
CA GLN A 634 -12.48 -5.96 -29.40
C GLN A 634 -12.30 -5.68 -27.90
N LEU A 635 -12.93 -4.62 -27.37
CA LEU A 635 -12.83 -4.22 -25.98
C LEU A 635 -13.37 -5.29 -25.02
N ALA A 636 -14.35 -6.07 -25.45
CA ALA A 636 -14.88 -7.22 -24.72
C ALA A 636 -13.80 -8.29 -24.42
N ARG A 637 -12.79 -8.42 -25.31
CA ARG A 637 -11.72 -9.42 -25.22
C ARG A 637 -10.46 -8.93 -24.48
N GLU A 638 -10.37 -7.64 -24.20
CA GLU A 638 -9.23 -7.08 -23.46
C GLU A 638 -9.25 -7.55 -21.99
N PRO A 639 -8.07 -7.68 -21.35
CA PRO A 639 -7.98 -8.04 -19.94
C PRO A 639 -8.69 -6.99 -19.08
N PHE A 640 -9.49 -7.46 -18.13
CA PHE A 640 -10.11 -6.59 -17.14
C PHE A 640 -9.06 -6.19 -16.10
N ILE A 641 -8.83 -4.89 -15.98
CA ILE A 641 -7.88 -4.31 -15.02
C ILE A 641 -8.69 -3.44 -14.07
N ILE A 642 -8.71 -3.81 -12.79
CA ILE A 642 -9.26 -2.94 -11.75
C ILE A 642 -8.20 -1.87 -11.49
N VAL A 643 -8.48 -0.65 -11.95
CA VAL A 643 -7.61 0.49 -11.68
C VAL A 643 -8.25 1.34 -10.60
N SER A 644 -7.50 1.56 -9.52
CA SER A 644 -7.73 2.70 -8.63
C SER A 644 -7.18 3.93 -9.36
N LEU A 645 -8.01 4.95 -9.54
CA LEU A 645 -7.63 6.23 -10.16
C LEU A 645 -6.39 6.88 -9.54
N HIS A 646 -6.02 6.45 -8.34
CA HIS A 646 -5.05 7.10 -7.48
C HIS A 646 -3.93 6.17 -7.02
N SER A 647 -3.86 4.93 -7.54
CA SER A 647 -2.75 4.03 -7.21
C SER A 647 -1.43 4.58 -7.77
N HIS A 648 -0.54 4.96 -6.86
CA HIS A 648 0.79 5.54 -7.11
C HIS A 648 1.85 4.57 -7.66
#